data_AF-A0ABD3LXL3-F1
#
_entry.id   AF-A0ABD3LXL3-F1
#
_cell.length_a   1.000
_cell.length_b   1.000
_cell.length_c   1.000
_cell.angle_alpha   90.00
_cell.angle_beta   90.00
_cell.angle_gamma   90.00
#
_symmetry.space_group_name_H-M   'P 1'
#
loop_
_entity.id
_entity.type
_entity.pdbx_description
1 polymer ?
#
loop_
_entity_poly.entity_id
_entity_poly.type
_entity_poly.pdbx_seq_one_letter_code
_entity_poly.pdbx_strand_id
1 'polypeptide(L)'
;MLSSAAAAPPTRSLRKRQPAKLADDIDFDLETLLKEHEKTGIEFRAKRDAKKLKNADDSDDDEKYVDAFKGCEAIPLDSLPSLCIEKIFSMMDSPHDLFNLAFSCKSFMSVVTPEIVIRSAVFNNLRKRDKGSRKIVTNIMGYIKNRSIHIPSTHRLLRLLNAKSCERGERCWGRNLKTGKAMPLHHNAYCRPFGLAICEKCVKFGSTKVPYSHFSRFQPGVAFHQWNLLMDPQLDTKTGEVNGPLLEVLELQQIENSYSTTDDKKCALEGIVAAVHTNEDKYSPQQYEEKAAAYHEIFENAEKEADDHVAGLLEQDAQKYRERREERIAKRMGRIRSIYALLEEVLDDCPLKDLALDCTWLESDERCVKFTCHIVEQSMTNIISAPASSSERTIIQVATEIKHIFNTLSEKQFFTFSYIENSSSELSTISIPSLTITLSFDSRSYSCMLFSSPDRCRRGIYEYCLNETTPLDIMQSSTAGDQQFMRHLEENKPVRALVRALNRVRGALPRIFALSVARSDAADNDADPAENRLDYYRKLAETVWSKKSPYQYGSEILSFVAYKDTFNSSAEEFQTMKKNAMDYLRDQQTIRFLLRDVSVAGRDDFSRQDALNQVFLPKTHTVWMQGTRTSAYDHILNRSFESLRNLHEQYFRRPGSFGVSRI
;
A
#
# COMPACT_ATOMS: atom_id res chain seq x y z
N MET A 1 12.33 30.91 -101.35
CA MET A 1 12.61 29.56 -101.88
C MET A 1 12.10 28.55 -100.87
N LEU A 2 11.15 27.71 -101.31
CA LEU A 2 10.74 26.36 -100.83
C LEU A 2 10.20 26.27 -99.38
N SER A 3 8.88 26.10 -99.15
CA SER A 3 8.03 24.88 -99.37
C SER A 3 8.43 23.75 -98.40
N SER A 4 7.59 23.22 -97.50
CA SER A 4 6.35 22.45 -97.73
C SER A 4 5.62 22.25 -96.37
N ALA A 5 4.31 22.54 -96.20
CA ALA A 5 3.14 21.63 -96.30
C ALA A 5 3.26 20.33 -95.45
N ALA A 6 2.24 19.74 -94.81
CA ALA A 6 0.87 20.03 -94.40
C ALA A 6 0.41 18.79 -93.58
N ALA A 7 -0.56 18.91 -92.65
CA ALA A 7 -1.62 17.91 -92.38
C ALA A 7 -2.34 18.18 -91.04
N ALA A 8 -3.56 18.71 -91.11
CA ALA A 8 -4.66 18.28 -90.24
C ALA A 8 -5.19 16.93 -90.79
N PRO A 9 -5.83 16.02 -90.02
CA PRO A 9 -7.19 16.20 -89.46
C PRO A 9 -7.45 15.29 -88.21
N PRO A 10 -8.67 14.87 -87.79
CA PRO A 10 -10.03 15.35 -88.06
C PRO A 10 -10.88 15.67 -86.80
N THR A 11 -11.87 16.53 -87.00
CA THR A 11 -13.08 16.70 -86.18
C THR A 11 -13.85 15.38 -86.02
N ARG A 12 -14.10 14.95 -84.77
CA ARG A 12 -14.97 13.81 -84.46
C ARG A 12 -16.28 14.28 -83.83
N SER A 13 -17.35 13.71 -84.37
CA SER A 13 -18.76 14.01 -84.24
C SER A 13 -19.34 14.05 -82.83
N LEU A 14 -20.19 15.05 -82.60
CA LEU A 14 -21.25 15.05 -81.58
C LEU A 14 -22.21 13.89 -81.84
N ARG A 15 -22.12 12.82 -81.05
CA ARG A 15 -23.19 11.83 -80.92
C ARG A 15 -24.06 12.19 -79.71
N LYS A 16 -25.35 12.43 -79.99
CA LYS A 16 -26.45 12.46 -79.03
C LYS A 16 -26.35 11.27 -78.06
N ARG A 17 -26.24 11.53 -76.76
CA ARG A 17 -26.49 10.52 -75.71
C ARG A 17 -27.99 10.24 -75.65
N GLN A 18 -28.37 8.98 -75.82
CA GLN A 18 -29.64 8.46 -75.31
C GLN A 18 -29.56 8.33 -73.79
N PRO A 19 -30.68 8.43 -73.05
CA PRO A 19 -30.68 8.25 -71.60
C PRO A 19 -30.84 6.78 -71.21
N ALA A 20 -30.26 6.47 -70.05
CA ALA A 20 -30.54 5.36 -69.11
C ALA A 20 -30.16 3.92 -69.50
N LYS A 21 -29.34 3.30 -68.65
CA LYS A 21 -29.75 2.32 -67.63
C LYS A 21 -28.60 2.19 -66.61
N LEU A 22 -28.80 2.67 -65.38
CA LEU A 22 -27.79 2.69 -64.31
C LEU A 22 -28.33 2.06 -63.02
N ALA A 23 -29.14 1.01 -63.16
CA ALA A 23 -29.73 0.28 -62.02
C ALA A 23 -29.25 -1.17 -61.91
N ASP A 24 -28.67 -1.75 -62.96
CA ASP A 24 -28.28 -3.18 -62.98
C ASP A 24 -26.80 -3.43 -62.62
N ASP A 25 -25.96 -2.38 -62.55
CA ASP A 25 -24.51 -2.52 -62.31
C ASP A 25 -24.14 -2.59 -60.81
N ILE A 26 -25.04 -2.24 -59.89
CA ILE A 26 -24.81 -2.31 -58.42
C ILE A 26 -24.90 -3.77 -57.93
N ASP A 27 -25.79 -4.58 -58.53
CA ASP A 27 -25.98 -5.97 -58.14
C ASP A 27 -24.82 -6.88 -58.60
N PHE A 28 -24.19 -6.56 -59.74
CA PHE A 28 -23.03 -7.31 -60.24
C PHE A 28 -21.79 -7.19 -59.34
N ASP A 29 -21.58 -6.03 -58.72
CA ASP A 29 -20.40 -5.75 -57.90
C ASP A 29 -20.49 -6.39 -56.49
N LEU A 30 -21.70 -6.40 -55.93
CA LEU A 30 -21.98 -7.03 -54.64
C LEU A 30 -21.96 -8.56 -54.72
N GLU A 31 -22.39 -9.12 -55.85
CA GLU A 31 -22.30 -10.55 -56.13
C GLU A 31 -20.85 -11.01 -56.33
N THR A 32 -19.99 -10.16 -56.90
CA THR A 32 -18.55 -10.45 -57.07
C THR A 32 -17.81 -10.46 -55.74
N LEU A 33 -18.07 -9.47 -54.88
CA LEU A 33 -17.52 -9.42 -53.52
C LEU A 33 -17.97 -10.59 -52.64
N LEU A 34 -19.26 -10.97 -52.73
CA LEU A 34 -19.78 -12.14 -52.02
C LEU A 34 -19.18 -13.44 -52.54
N LYS A 35 -19.02 -13.60 -53.86
CA LYS A 35 -18.36 -14.78 -54.45
C LYS A 35 -16.89 -14.91 -54.03
N GLU A 36 -16.16 -13.80 -53.96
CA GLU A 36 -14.77 -13.82 -53.46
C GLU A 36 -14.69 -14.12 -51.96
N HIS A 37 -15.62 -13.57 -51.15
CA HIS A 37 -15.67 -13.84 -49.71
C HIS A 37 -16.15 -15.26 -49.40
N GLU A 38 -17.09 -15.79 -50.18
CA GLU A 38 -17.56 -17.16 -50.09
C GLU A 38 -16.47 -18.15 -50.50
N LYS A 39 -15.74 -17.89 -51.59
CA LYS A 39 -14.59 -18.68 -52.02
C LYS A 39 -13.48 -18.70 -50.97
N THR A 40 -13.11 -17.53 -50.43
CA THR A 40 -12.10 -17.44 -49.37
C THR A 40 -12.57 -18.03 -48.04
N GLY A 41 -13.87 -17.94 -47.73
CA GLY A 41 -14.51 -18.57 -46.59
C GLY A 41 -14.54 -20.10 -46.69
N ILE A 42 -14.80 -20.66 -47.88
CA ILE A 42 -14.70 -22.10 -48.16
C ILE A 42 -13.25 -22.56 -48.00
N GLU A 43 -12.28 -21.83 -48.53
CA GLU A 43 -10.85 -22.16 -48.37
C GLU A 43 -10.38 -22.08 -46.91
N PHE A 44 -10.90 -21.14 -46.11
CA PHE A 44 -10.62 -21.03 -44.68
C PHE A 44 -11.26 -22.16 -43.87
N ARG A 45 -12.52 -22.52 -44.17
CA ARG A 45 -13.21 -23.67 -43.55
C ARG A 45 -12.47 -24.97 -43.88
N ALA A 46 -12.12 -25.20 -45.15
CA ALA A 46 -11.34 -26.36 -45.57
C ALA A 46 -9.96 -26.44 -44.88
N LYS A 47 -9.26 -25.31 -44.70
CA LYS A 47 -7.99 -25.27 -43.95
C LYS A 47 -8.17 -25.49 -42.45
N ARG A 48 -9.24 -24.97 -41.86
CA ARG A 48 -9.58 -25.18 -40.45
C ARG A 48 -9.94 -26.64 -40.20
N ASP A 49 -10.74 -27.24 -41.08
CA ASP A 49 -11.19 -28.62 -40.96
C ASP A 49 -10.02 -29.58 -41.20
N ALA A 50 -9.11 -29.26 -42.13
CA ALA A 50 -7.83 -29.97 -42.30
C ALA A 50 -6.89 -29.81 -41.09
N LYS A 51 -6.98 -28.71 -40.34
CA LYS A 51 -6.21 -28.47 -39.11
C LYS A 51 -6.84 -29.15 -37.89
N LYS A 52 -8.18 -29.24 -37.82
CA LYS A 52 -8.91 -30.06 -36.84
C LYS A 52 -8.63 -31.54 -37.02
N LEU A 53 -8.58 -32.04 -38.27
CA LEU A 53 -8.16 -33.41 -38.59
C LEU A 53 -6.71 -33.73 -38.20
N LYS A 54 -5.83 -32.72 -38.07
CA LYS A 54 -4.45 -32.90 -37.61
C LYS A 54 -4.27 -32.78 -36.09
N ASN A 55 -5.26 -32.26 -35.38
CA ASN A 55 -5.20 -32.01 -33.93
C ASN A 55 -6.25 -32.83 -33.16
N ALA A 56 -6.83 -33.86 -33.78
CA ALA A 56 -7.91 -34.68 -33.21
C ALA A 56 -7.47 -35.60 -32.04
N ASP A 57 -6.26 -35.42 -31.51
CA ASP A 57 -5.76 -36.15 -30.33
C ASP A 57 -5.89 -35.35 -29.02
N ASP A 58 -6.31 -34.07 -29.07
CA ASP A 58 -6.44 -33.18 -27.89
C ASP A 58 -7.80 -32.43 -27.88
N SER A 59 -8.93 -33.14 -27.89
CA SER A 59 -10.26 -32.50 -27.84
C SER A 59 -11.26 -33.17 -26.89
N ASP A 60 -10.94 -33.19 -25.59
CA ASP A 60 -11.93 -33.48 -24.53
C ASP A 60 -12.92 -32.31 -24.32
N ASP A 61 -12.58 -31.07 -24.74
CA ASP A 61 -13.44 -29.89 -24.52
C ASP A 61 -14.57 -29.73 -25.57
N ASP A 62 -14.41 -30.29 -26.78
CA ASP A 62 -15.44 -30.22 -27.83
C ASP A 62 -16.60 -31.22 -27.54
N GLU A 63 -16.36 -32.34 -26.83
CA GLU A 63 -17.42 -33.32 -26.48
C GLU A 63 -18.40 -32.81 -25.43
N LYS A 64 -17.96 -31.96 -24.50
CA LYS A 64 -18.78 -31.46 -23.37
C LYS A 64 -20.04 -30.69 -23.81
N TYR A 65 -20.01 -30.08 -24.99
CA TYR A 65 -21.14 -29.32 -25.52
C TYR A 65 -21.94 -30.07 -26.60
N VAL A 66 -21.40 -31.15 -27.17
CA VAL A 66 -22.08 -31.94 -28.21
C VAL A 66 -23.32 -32.65 -27.64
N ASP A 67 -23.27 -33.09 -26.39
CA ASP A 67 -24.43 -33.70 -25.72
C ASP A 67 -25.47 -32.67 -25.23
N ALA A 68 -25.09 -31.42 -24.96
CA ALA A 68 -26.01 -30.38 -24.48
C ALA A 68 -27.03 -29.91 -25.54
N PHE A 69 -26.74 -30.14 -26.83
CA PHE A 69 -27.59 -29.73 -27.96
C PHE A 69 -28.17 -30.91 -28.75
N LYS A 70 -28.01 -32.15 -28.27
CA LYS A 70 -28.65 -33.33 -28.89
C LYS A 70 -30.17 -33.20 -28.83
N GLY A 71 -30.82 -33.16 -30.00
CA GLY A 71 -32.28 -33.06 -30.14
C GLY A 71 -32.82 -31.64 -30.31
N CYS A 72 -31.98 -30.60 -30.25
CA CYS A 72 -32.34 -29.27 -30.72
C CYS A 72 -32.12 -29.21 -32.24
N GLU A 73 -33.18 -28.99 -33.03
CA GLU A 73 -32.99 -28.63 -34.43
C GLU A 73 -32.18 -27.33 -34.49
N ALA A 74 -31.02 -27.36 -35.15
CA ALA A 74 -30.15 -26.19 -35.27
C ALA A 74 -30.88 -25.13 -36.09
N ILE A 75 -31.46 -24.14 -35.41
CA ILE A 75 -32.09 -22.99 -36.05
C ILE A 75 -30.96 -22.20 -36.75
N PRO A 76 -31.02 -22.04 -38.09
CA PRO A 76 -30.03 -21.23 -38.80
C PRO A 76 -30.01 -19.80 -38.25
N LEU A 77 -28.83 -19.25 -37.97
CA LEU A 77 -28.69 -17.92 -37.34
C LEU A 77 -29.37 -16.81 -38.18
N ASP A 78 -29.38 -16.99 -39.50
CA ASP A 78 -30.02 -16.11 -40.49
C ASP A 78 -31.55 -16.20 -40.51
N SER A 79 -32.14 -17.21 -39.86
CA SER A 79 -33.58 -17.33 -39.66
C SER A 79 -34.08 -16.63 -38.38
N LEU A 80 -33.17 -16.14 -37.53
CA LEU A 80 -33.55 -15.41 -36.32
C LEU A 80 -34.04 -13.99 -36.64
N PRO A 81 -34.97 -13.44 -35.82
CA PRO A 81 -35.35 -12.04 -35.89
C PRO A 81 -34.13 -11.11 -35.71
N SER A 82 -34.15 -9.96 -36.37
CA SER A 82 -33.07 -8.96 -36.32
C SER A 82 -32.68 -8.56 -34.89
N LEU A 83 -33.65 -8.40 -33.99
CA LEU A 83 -33.42 -8.07 -32.58
C LEU A 83 -32.62 -9.16 -31.83
N CYS A 84 -32.83 -10.43 -32.17
CA CYS A 84 -32.06 -11.54 -31.58
C CYS A 84 -30.62 -11.53 -32.08
N ILE A 85 -30.42 -11.28 -33.38
CA ILE A 85 -29.09 -11.17 -33.99
C ILE A 85 -28.33 -9.98 -33.39
N GLU A 86 -29.01 -8.83 -33.22
CA GLU A 86 -28.47 -7.65 -32.58
C GLU A 86 -28.02 -7.94 -31.14
N LYS A 87 -28.84 -8.66 -30.37
CA LYS A 87 -28.48 -9.07 -29.01
C LYS A 87 -27.26 -9.99 -28.99
N ILE A 88 -27.20 -10.96 -29.90
CA ILE A 88 -26.02 -11.84 -30.04
C ILE A 88 -24.77 -11.01 -30.34
N PHE A 89 -24.86 -10.06 -31.27
CA PHE A 89 -23.75 -9.21 -31.65
C PHE A 89 -23.30 -8.31 -30.50
N SER A 90 -24.23 -7.79 -29.69
CA SER A 90 -23.92 -7.00 -28.49
C SER A 90 -23.15 -7.77 -27.40
N MET A 91 -23.23 -9.11 -27.40
CA MET A 91 -22.50 -9.98 -26.49
C MET A 91 -21.13 -10.41 -27.02
N MET A 92 -20.76 -10.00 -28.23
CA MET A 92 -19.46 -10.34 -28.82
C MET A 92 -18.38 -9.37 -28.36
N ASP A 93 -17.48 -9.85 -27.49
CA ASP A 93 -16.36 -9.07 -26.96
C ASP A 93 -15.15 -9.00 -27.91
N SER A 94 -15.32 -9.39 -29.18
CA SER A 94 -14.25 -9.49 -30.17
C SER A 94 -14.69 -8.83 -31.48
N PRO A 95 -14.08 -7.69 -31.88
CA PRO A 95 -14.33 -7.07 -33.16
C PRO A 95 -13.96 -7.99 -34.33
N HIS A 96 -13.05 -8.94 -34.12
CA HIS A 96 -12.65 -9.89 -35.16
C HIS A 96 -13.76 -10.89 -35.44
N ASP A 97 -14.36 -11.44 -34.40
CA ASP A 97 -15.46 -12.39 -34.54
C ASP A 97 -16.69 -11.67 -35.06
N LEU A 98 -16.96 -10.45 -34.56
CA LEU A 98 -18.00 -9.57 -35.09
C LEU A 98 -17.79 -9.28 -36.58
N PHE A 99 -16.57 -9.00 -37.02
CA PHE A 99 -16.25 -8.80 -38.44
C PHE A 99 -16.53 -10.07 -39.26
N ASN A 100 -16.01 -11.22 -38.83
CA ASN A 100 -16.20 -12.47 -39.57
C ASN A 100 -17.68 -12.84 -39.69
N LEU A 101 -18.46 -12.61 -38.63
CA LEU A 101 -19.88 -12.90 -38.60
C LEU A 101 -20.69 -11.90 -39.42
N ALA A 102 -20.45 -10.60 -39.25
CA ALA A 102 -21.15 -9.55 -39.99
C ALA A 102 -20.96 -9.70 -41.50
N PHE A 103 -19.74 -9.99 -41.97
CA PHE A 103 -19.43 -10.14 -43.39
C PHE A 103 -19.77 -11.53 -43.96
N SER A 104 -20.45 -12.39 -43.20
CA SER A 104 -20.92 -13.68 -43.70
C SER A 104 -22.21 -13.58 -44.53
N CYS A 105 -23.06 -12.57 -44.29
CA CYS A 105 -24.24 -12.32 -45.12
C CYS A 105 -24.66 -10.83 -45.10
N LYS A 106 -25.37 -10.38 -46.14
CA LYS A 106 -25.86 -8.98 -46.25
C LYS A 106 -26.79 -8.58 -45.10
N SER A 107 -27.63 -9.52 -44.65
CA SER A 107 -28.59 -9.30 -43.56
C SER A 107 -27.85 -8.94 -42.27
N PHE A 108 -26.81 -9.70 -41.91
CA PHE A 108 -26.01 -9.44 -40.72
C PHE A 108 -25.24 -8.13 -40.79
N MET A 109 -24.73 -7.74 -41.97
CA MET A 109 -24.13 -6.42 -42.14
C MET A 109 -25.12 -5.32 -41.77
N SER A 110 -26.38 -5.40 -42.21
CA SER A 110 -27.38 -4.35 -41.93
C SER A 110 -27.72 -4.19 -40.44
N VAL A 111 -27.45 -5.21 -39.61
CA VAL A 111 -27.69 -5.20 -38.16
C VAL A 111 -26.54 -4.59 -37.37
N VAL A 112 -25.35 -4.41 -37.97
CA VAL A 112 -24.19 -3.85 -37.25
C VAL A 112 -24.40 -2.36 -37.01
N THR A 113 -24.49 -1.97 -35.74
CA THR A 113 -24.56 -0.58 -35.29
C THR A 113 -23.20 -0.08 -34.76
N PRO A 114 -22.99 1.26 -34.69
CA PRO A 114 -21.79 1.82 -34.05
C PRO A 114 -21.60 1.33 -32.62
N GLU A 115 -22.71 1.17 -31.88
CA GLU A 115 -22.72 0.67 -30.50
C GLU A 115 -22.10 -0.71 -30.38
N ILE A 116 -22.54 -1.66 -31.21
CA ILE A 116 -22.01 -3.03 -31.22
C ILE A 116 -20.50 -3.02 -31.51
N VAL A 117 -20.07 -2.23 -32.50
CA VAL A 117 -18.65 -2.18 -32.89
C VAL A 117 -17.80 -1.57 -31.79
N ILE A 118 -18.22 -0.44 -31.22
CA ILE A 118 -17.49 0.25 -30.14
C ILE A 118 -17.44 -0.63 -28.89
N ARG A 119 -18.58 -1.20 -28.49
CA ARG A 119 -18.68 -2.13 -27.35
C ARG A 119 -17.75 -3.32 -27.54
N SER A 120 -17.78 -3.99 -28.69
CA SER A 120 -16.88 -5.11 -28.99
C SER A 120 -15.40 -4.71 -28.86
N ALA A 121 -15.05 -3.47 -29.20
CA ALA A 121 -13.67 -2.98 -29.12
C ALA A 121 -13.23 -2.70 -27.68
N VAL A 122 -14.13 -2.15 -26.87
CA VAL A 122 -13.90 -1.81 -25.46
C VAL A 122 -13.84 -3.06 -24.58
N PHE A 123 -14.74 -4.02 -24.80
CA PHE A 123 -14.77 -5.29 -24.07
C PHE A 123 -13.68 -6.27 -24.50
N ASN A 124 -13.08 -6.07 -25.68
CA ASN A 124 -11.96 -6.88 -26.11
C ASN A 124 -10.73 -6.65 -25.21
N ASN A 125 -10.30 -7.71 -24.54
CA ASN A 125 -9.16 -7.69 -23.61
C ASN A 125 -9.34 -6.66 -22.47
N LEU A 126 -10.46 -6.71 -21.74
CA LEU A 126 -10.78 -5.84 -20.58
C LEU A 126 -9.60 -5.55 -19.62
N ARG A 127 -8.68 -6.51 -19.45
CA ARG A 127 -7.51 -6.37 -18.57
C ARG A 127 -6.40 -5.44 -19.10
N LYS A 128 -6.41 -5.05 -20.39
CA LYS A 128 -5.31 -4.30 -21.03
C LYS A 128 -5.84 -3.11 -21.85
N ARG A 129 -6.12 -1.98 -21.18
CA ARG A 129 -6.65 -0.75 -21.81
C ARG A 129 -5.76 -0.22 -22.94
N ASP A 130 -4.44 -0.26 -22.77
CA ASP A 130 -3.48 0.35 -23.71
C ASP A 130 -3.09 -0.51 -24.92
N LYS A 131 -3.84 -1.56 -25.23
CA LYS A 131 -3.50 -2.49 -26.31
C LYS A 131 -4.72 -2.89 -27.13
N GLY A 132 -4.44 -3.33 -28.35
CA GLY A 132 -5.45 -3.92 -29.23
C GLY A 132 -6.53 -2.95 -29.70
N SER A 133 -7.74 -3.48 -29.81
CA SER A 133 -8.92 -2.82 -30.36
C SER A 133 -9.39 -1.65 -29.49
N ARG A 134 -9.33 -1.76 -28.15
CA ARG A 134 -9.71 -0.69 -27.22
C ARG A 134 -8.87 0.57 -27.47
N LYS A 135 -7.54 0.45 -27.51
CA LYS A 135 -6.66 1.58 -27.84
C LYS A 135 -6.91 2.17 -29.23
N ILE A 136 -7.21 1.33 -30.22
CA ILE A 136 -7.53 1.82 -31.58
C ILE A 136 -8.81 2.67 -31.54
N VAL A 137 -9.88 2.18 -30.92
CA VAL A 137 -11.13 2.93 -30.82
C VAL A 137 -10.94 4.20 -29.99
N THR A 138 -10.20 4.16 -28.87
CA THR A 138 -9.87 5.36 -28.08
C THR A 138 -9.15 6.42 -28.92
N ASN A 139 -8.18 6.02 -29.75
CA ASN A 139 -7.48 6.95 -30.64
C ASN A 139 -8.45 7.57 -31.67
N ILE A 140 -9.33 6.77 -32.26
CA ILE A 140 -10.33 7.23 -33.24
C ILE A 140 -11.31 8.20 -32.57
N MET A 141 -11.82 7.86 -31.39
CA MET A 141 -12.69 8.75 -30.63
C MET A 141 -11.98 10.05 -30.26
N GLY A 142 -10.70 10.00 -29.89
CA GLY A 142 -9.90 11.21 -29.67
C GLY A 142 -9.87 12.13 -30.89
N TYR A 143 -9.71 11.59 -32.10
CA TYR A 143 -9.76 12.38 -33.32
C TYR A 143 -11.15 12.94 -33.62
N ILE A 144 -12.21 12.17 -33.39
CA ILE A 144 -13.61 12.61 -33.54
C ILE A 144 -13.91 13.74 -32.55
N LYS A 145 -13.48 13.61 -31.28
CA LYS A 145 -13.65 14.63 -30.23
C LYS A 145 -13.02 15.95 -30.62
N ASN A 146 -11.83 15.86 -31.20
CA ASN A 146 -11.05 17.02 -31.62
C ASN A 146 -11.50 17.58 -32.97
N ARG A 147 -12.59 17.07 -33.57
CA ARG A 147 -13.08 17.47 -34.91
C ARG A 147 -11.96 17.45 -35.94
N SER A 148 -11.15 16.40 -35.94
CA SER A 148 -9.91 16.36 -36.74
C SER A 148 -9.94 15.35 -37.89
N ILE A 149 -10.95 14.47 -37.92
CA ILE A 149 -11.15 13.47 -38.97
C ILE A 149 -12.63 13.40 -39.41
N HIS A 150 -12.86 12.91 -40.61
CA HIS A 150 -14.19 12.49 -41.04
C HIS A 150 -14.66 11.29 -40.21
N ILE A 151 -15.90 11.34 -39.70
CA ILE A 151 -16.46 10.29 -38.84
C ILE A 151 -16.60 9.00 -39.67
N PRO A 152 -15.95 7.90 -39.27
CA PRO A 152 -16.03 6.64 -40.00
C PRO A 152 -17.46 6.08 -39.97
N SER A 153 -17.92 5.55 -41.11
CA SER A 153 -19.11 4.70 -41.16
C SER A 153 -18.93 3.46 -40.26
N THR A 154 -20.02 2.86 -39.79
CA THR A 154 -19.99 1.70 -38.89
C THR A 154 -19.10 0.57 -39.44
N HIS A 155 -19.27 0.25 -40.72
CA HIS A 155 -18.47 -0.79 -41.38
C HIS A 155 -17.01 -0.38 -41.54
N ARG A 156 -16.72 0.90 -41.78
CA ARG A 156 -15.34 1.39 -41.81
C ARG A 156 -14.70 1.30 -40.43
N LEU A 157 -15.41 1.67 -39.36
CA LEU A 157 -14.91 1.54 -37.99
C LEU A 157 -14.56 0.08 -37.69
N LEU A 158 -15.44 -0.86 -38.04
CA LEU A 158 -15.19 -2.29 -37.88
C LEU A 158 -13.98 -2.77 -38.72
N ARG A 159 -13.81 -2.25 -39.94
CA ARG A 159 -12.61 -2.49 -40.77
C ARG A 159 -11.34 -1.92 -40.12
N LEU A 160 -11.38 -0.72 -39.55
CA LEU A 160 -10.23 -0.06 -38.90
C LEU A 160 -9.72 -0.87 -37.70
N LEU A 161 -10.64 -1.43 -36.91
CA LEU A 161 -10.32 -2.30 -35.77
C LEU A 161 -9.65 -3.61 -36.22
N ASN A 162 -10.06 -4.14 -37.37
CA ASN A 162 -9.61 -5.43 -37.90
C ASN A 162 -8.57 -5.35 -39.02
N ALA A 163 -8.12 -4.15 -39.37
CA ALA A 163 -7.27 -3.93 -40.53
C ALA A 163 -5.93 -4.69 -40.41
N LYS A 164 -5.67 -5.56 -41.40
CA LYS A 164 -4.39 -6.29 -41.54
C LYS A 164 -3.49 -5.73 -42.63
N SER A 165 -4.03 -4.89 -43.51
CA SER A 165 -3.34 -4.29 -44.65
C SER A 165 -3.70 -2.82 -44.79
N CYS A 166 -2.84 -2.08 -45.50
CA CYS A 166 -3.01 -0.67 -45.77
C CYS A 166 -4.30 -0.40 -46.56
N GLU A 167 -5.17 0.45 -46.03
CA GLU A 167 -6.49 0.75 -46.62
C GLU A 167 -6.40 1.55 -47.92
N ARG A 168 -5.24 2.14 -48.25
CA ARG A 168 -4.99 2.78 -49.56
C ARG A 168 -5.04 1.82 -50.74
N GLY A 169 -5.05 0.50 -50.50
CA GLY A 169 -5.20 -0.51 -51.54
C GLY A 169 -4.17 -0.35 -52.66
N GLU A 170 -4.67 -0.09 -53.87
CA GLU A 170 -3.84 0.09 -55.06
C GLU A 170 -2.92 1.30 -55.00
N ARG A 171 -3.33 2.35 -54.28
CA ARG A 171 -2.58 3.59 -54.07
C ARG A 171 -1.59 3.49 -52.90
N CYS A 172 -1.38 2.30 -52.35
CA CYS A 172 -0.43 2.09 -51.26
C CYS A 172 1.01 2.21 -51.76
N TRP A 173 1.79 3.13 -51.17
CA TRP A 173 3.23 3.29 -51.44
C TRP A 173 4.07 2.03 -51.15
N GLY A 174 3.55 1.14 -50.31
CA GLY A 174 4.16 -0.15 -50.01
C GLY A 174 3.59 -1.33 -50.81
N ARG A 175 2.74 -1.09 -51.81
CA ARG A 175 2.10 -2.15 -52.60
C ARG A 175 3.15 -3.09 -53.19
N ASN A 176 2.95 -4.38 -53.00
CA ASN A 176 3.81 -5.38 -53.60
C ASN A 176 3.36 -5.62 -55.05
N LEU A 177 4.13 -5.09 -56.00
CA LEU A 177 3.83 -5.17 -57.44
C LEU A 177 3.76 -6.61 -57.98
N LYS A 178 4.42 -7.58 -57.33
CA LYS A 178 4.34 -9.00 -57.73
C LYS A 178 3.00 -9.63 -57.34
N THR A 179 2.47 -9.26 -56.18
CA THR A 179 1.23 -9.87 -55.64
C THR A 179 -0.01 -9.01 -55.87
N GLY A 180 0.15 -7.75 -56.27
CA GLY A 180 -0.91 -6.75 -56.34
C GLY A 180 -1.42 -6.25 -54.99
N LYS A 181 -1.00 -6.87 -53.86
CA LYS A 181 -1.55 -6.60 -52.53
C LYS A 181 -0.91 -5.37 -51.87
N ALA A 182 -1.73 -4.64 -51.12
CA ALA A 182 -1.27 -3.56 -50.25
C ALA A 182 -0.39 -4.10 -49.12
N MET A 183 0.54 -3.27 -48.64
CA MET A 183 1.45 -3.63 -47.55
C MET A 183 0.68 -4.03 -46.28
N PRO A 184 1.07 -5.12 -45.59
CA PRO A 184 0.50 -5.47 -44.29
C PRO A 184 0.80 -4.38 -43.25
N LEU A 185 -0.10 -4.21 -42.30
CA LEU A 185 0.11 -3.33 -41.14
C LEU A 185 0.90 -4.08 -40.08
N HIS A 186 1.81 -3.39 -39.39
CA HIS A 186 2.51 -4.00 -38.25
C HIS A 186 1.51 -4.38 -37.16
N HIS A 187 1.56 -5.63 -36.69
CA HIS A 187 0.65 -6.15 -35.67
C HIS A 187 0.67 -5.37 -34.34
N ASN A 188 1.75 -4.63 -34.06
CA ASN A 188 1.90 -3.78 -32.88
C ASN A 188 1.53 -2.31 -33.10
N ALA A 189 1.13 -1.93 -34.33
CA ALA A 189 0.70 -0.57 -34.64
C ALA A 189 -0.75 -0.37 -34.17
N TYR A 190 -0.93 -0.16 -32.86
CA TYR A 190 -2.21 0.24 -32.26
C TYR A 190 -2.57 1.70 -32.53
N CYS A 191 -1.64 2.46 -33.13
CA CYS A 191 -1.89 3.80 -33.63
C CYS A 191 -2.49 3.70 -35.04
N ARG A 192 -3.65 4.32 -35.25
CA ARG A 192 -4.20 4.61 -36.58
C ARG A 192 -3.84 6.06 -36.91
N PRO A 193 -2.72 6.31 -37.60
CA PRO A 193 -2.30 7.67 -37.91
C PRO A 193 -3.42 8.36 -38.69
N PHE A 194 -3.80 9.57 -38.28
CA PHE A 194 -4.83 10.35 -38.96
C PHE A 194 -6.23 9.70 -39.00
N GLY A 195 -6.52 8.74 -38.11
CA GLY A 195 -7.76 7.94 -38.19
C GLY A 195 -7.79 6.99 -39.40
N LEU A 196 -6.62 6.66 -39.95
CA LEU A 196 -6.46 5.78 -41.11
C LEU A 196 -5.72 4.48 -40.76
N ALA A 197 -6.05 3.41 -41.47
CA ALA A 197 -5.35 2.12 -41.42
C ALA A 197 -4.26 2.05 -42.50
N ILE A 198 -3.21 2.86 -42.40
CA ILE A 198 -2.15 2.97 -43.41
C ILE A 198 -0.80 2.42 -42.93
N CYS A 199 0.01 1.90 -43.86
CA CYS A 199 1.34 1.38 -43.54
C CYS A 199 2.38 2.50 -43.37
N GLU A 200 3.51 2.18 -42.75
CA GLU A 200 4.61 3.13 -42.49
C GLU A 200 5.14 3.82 -43.75
N LYS A 201 5.18 3.11 -44.90
CA LYS A 201 5.54 3.73 -46.18
C LYS A 201 4.53 4.79 -46.60
N CYS A 202 3.24 4.53 -46.41
CA CYS A 202 2.20 5.52 -46.73
C CYS A 202 2.23 6.71 -45.77
N VAL A 203 2.60 6.51 -44.50
CA VAL A 203 2.88 7.62 -43.58
C VAL A 203 4.09 8.40 -44.07
N LYS A 204 5.22 7.74 -44.33
CA LYS A 204 6.48 8.38 -44.71
C LYS A 204 6.39 9.19 -46.00
N PHE A 205 5.75 8.65 -47.04
CA PHE A 205 5.71 9.25 -48.37
C PHE A 205 4.41 9.99 -48.67
N GLY A 206 3.37 9.78 -47.88
CA GLY A 206 2.06 10.42 -48.05
C GLY A 206 1.78 11.53 -47.05
N SER A 207 2.74 11.87 -46.18
CA SER A 207 2.59 12.98 -45.23
C SER A 207 3.53 14.14 -45.54
N THR A 208 3.11 15.32 -45.13
CA THR A 208 3.89 16.55 -45.20
C THR A 208 4.38 16.90 -43.81
N LYS A 209 5.69 17.14 -43.69
CA LYS A 209 6.29 17.56 -42.42
C LYS A 209 6.18 19.07 -42.25
N VAL A 210 5.62 19.52 -41.13
CA VAL A 210 5.53 20.94 -40.78
C VAL A 210 6.50 21.31 -39.64
N PRO A 211 6.92 22.59 -39.54
CA PRO A 211 7.75 23.05 -38.44
C PRO A 211 7.09 22.85 -37.08
N TYR A 212 7.88 22.65 -36.02
CA TYR A 212 7.37 22.52 -34.66
C TYR A 212 6.69 23.78 -34.11
N SER A 213 6.97 24.92 -34.71
CA SER A 213 6.37 26.23 -34.41
C SER A 213 5.04 26.47 -35.13
N HIS A 214 4.56 25.53 -35.96
CA HIS A 214 3.33 25.70 -36.73
C HIS A 214 2.13 25.95 -35.81
N PHE A 215 1.32 26.98 -36.10
CA PHE A 215 0.24 27.45 -35.22
C PHE A 215 -0.79 26.36 -34.87
N SER A 216 -1.05 25.46 -35.84
CA SER A 216 -2.09 24.45 -35.74
C SER A 216 -1.74 23.26 -34.84
N ARG A 217 -0.50 23.16 -34.35
CA ARG A 217 0.06 21.98 -33.64
C ARG A 217 -0.74 21.51 -32.41
N PHE A 218 -1.56 22.37 -31.84
CA PHE A 218 -2.42 22.05 -30.69
C PHE A 218 -3.86 22.50 -30.90
N GLN A 219 -4.24 22.86 -32.13
CA GLN A 219 -5.58 23.34 -32.41
C GLN A 219 -6.51 22.16 -32.67
N PRO A 220 -7.72 22.17 -32.10
CA PRO A 220 -8.78 21.27 -32.57
C PRO A 220 -9.04 21.56 -34.06
N GLY A 221 -9.52 20.57 -34.81
CA GLY A 221 -9.64 20.65 -36.27
C GLY A 221 -8.57 19.89 -37.04
N VAL A 222 -7.40 19.65 -36.42
CA VAL A 222 -6.22 19.18 -37.17
C VAL A 222 -5.70 17.82 -36.67
N ALA A 223 -5.61 16.86 -37.59
CA ALA A 223 -5.08 15.53 -37.29
C ALA A 223 -3.56 15.48 -37.51
N PHE A 224 -2.80 15.44 -36.42
CA PHE A 224 -1.35 15.25 -36.45
C PHE A 224 -0.93 13.81 -36.18
N HIS A 225 0.15 13.36 -36.82
CA HIS A 225 0.89 12.16 -36.43
C HIS A 225 2.35 12.51 -36.10
N GLN A 226 2.93 11.83 -35.11
CA GLN A 226 4.31 12.06 -34.64
C GLN A 226 4.65 13.55 -34.42
N TRP A 227 3.66 14.35 -33.98
CA TRP A 227 3.78 15.76 -33.61
C TRP A 227 4.08 16.78 -34.71
N ASN A 228 4.32 16.35 -35.95
CA ASN A 228 4.65 17.26 -37.05
C ASN A 228 4.33 16.74 -38.47
N LEU A 229 3.63 15.62 -38.58
CA LEU A 229 3.19 15.10 -39.88
C LEU A 229 1.71 15.41 -40.07
N LEU A 230 1.38 15.91 -41.26
CA LEU A 230 0.02 16.13 -41.76
C LEU A 230 -0.23 15.28 -42.99
N MET A 231 -1.48 14.98 -43.30
CA MET A 231 -1.86 14.21 -44.47
C MET A 231 -3.15 14.78 -45.05
N ASP A 232 -3.32 14.70 -46.36
CA ASP A 232 -4.57 15.09 -47.00
C ASP A 232 -5.67 14.02 -46.77
N PRO A 233 -6.96 14.41 -46.79
CA PRO A 233 -8.07 13.49 -46.82
C PRO A 233 -7.96 12.48 -47.97
N GLN A 234 -8.50 11.28 -47.78
CA GLN A 234 -8.48 10.20 -48.78
C GLN A 234 -9.88 9.83 -49.22
N LEU A 235 -10.12 9.90 -50.53
CA LEU A 235 -11.33 9.34 -51.12
C LEU A 235 -11.18 7.81 -51.25
N ASP A 236 -12.04 7.04 -50.57
CA ASP A 236 -12.14 5.60 -50.79
C ASP A 236 -12.71 5.36 -52.19
N THR A 237 -11.90 4.75 -53.06
CA THR A 237 -12.28 4.50 -54.45
C THR A 237 -13.47 3.55 -54.59
N LYS A 238 -13.78 2.77 -53.54
CA LYS A 238 -14.89 1.80 -53.55
C LYS A 238 -16.19 2.40 -53.05
N THR A 239 -16.16 3.11 -51.91
CA THR A 239 -17.38 3.66 -51.30
C THR A 239 -17.67 5.10 -51.72
N GLY A 240 -16.67 5.81 -52.27
CA GLY A 240 -16.75 7.24 -52.52
C GLY A 240 -16.72 8.08 -51.25
N GLU A 241 -16.52 7.47 -50.07
CA GLU A 241 -16.45 8.20 -48.79
C GLU A 241 -15.09 8.88 -48.62
N VAL A 242 -15.09 10.11 -48.13
CA VAL A 242 -13.87 10.82 -47.71
C VAL A 242 -13.46 10.34 -46.32
N ASN A 243 -12.19 10.00 -46.17
CA ASN A 243 -11.62 9.39 -44.97
C ASN A 243 -10.37 10.10 -44.49
N GLY A 244 -10.11 10.02 -43.19
CA GLY A 244 -8.90 10.57 -42.59
C GLY A 244 -9.11 12.02 -42.15
N PRO A 245 -8.08 12.88 -42.23
CA PRO A 245 -8.15 14.28 -41.80
C PRO A 245 -9.31 15.04 -42.45
N LEU A 246 -9.85 16.04 -41.75
CA LEU A 246 -10.90 16.90 -42.29
C LEU A 246 -10.37 17.98 -43.24
N LEU A 247 -9.12 18.40 -43.02
CA LEU A 247 -8.51 19.53 -43.71
C LEU A 247 -7.39 19.05 -44.62
N GLU A 248 -7.24 19.73 -45.75
CA GLU A 248 -6.09 19.55 -46.61
C GLU A 248 -4.86 20.26 -46.02
N VAL A 249 -3.68 19.70 -46.30
CA VAL A 249 -2.40 20.29 -45.88
C VAL A 249 -2.23 21.69 -46.49
N LEU A 250 -2.71 21.86 -47.72
CA LEU A 250 -2.63 23.13 -48.44
C LEU A 250 -3.41 24.25 -47.72
N GLU A 251 -4.61 23.96 -47.22
CA GLU A 251 -5.44 24.93 -46.51
C GLU A 251 -4.75 25.43 -45.24
N LEU A 252 -4.10 24.52 -44.49
CA LEU A 252 -3.34 24.88 -43.30
C LEU A 252 -2.12 25.76 -43.61
N GLN A 253 -1.43 25.49 -44.72
CA GLN A 253 -0.32 26.32 -45.19
C GLN A 253 -0.80 27.70 -45.67
N GLN A 254 -1.97 27.76 -46.32
CA GLN A 254 -2.57 29.02 -46.73
C GLN A 254 -2.96 29.88 -45.54
N ILE A 255 -3.53 29.30 -44.47
CA ILE A 255 -3.78 30.03 -43.22
C ILE A 255 -2.47 30.57 -42.63
N GLU A 256 -1.44 29.73 -42.54
CA GLU A 256 -0.14 30.11 -41.97
C GLU A 256 0.48 31.31 -42.70
N ASN A 257 0.33 31.36 -44.03
CA ASN A 257 0.88 32.41 -44.88
C ASN A 257 0.00 33.68 -44.96
N SER A 258 -1.32 33.54 -44.78
CA SER A 258 -2.27 34.63 -45.02
C SER A 258 -2.54 35.49 -43.78
N TYR A 259 -2.39 34.93 -42.59
CA TYR A 259 -2.69 35.62 -41.33
C TYR A 259 -1.43 35.81 -40.50
N SER A 260 -1.25 37.00 -39.92
CA SER A 260 -0.04 37.33 -39.15
C SER A 260 -0.15 36.96 -37.67
N THR A 261 -1.33 37.07 -37.07
CA THR A 261 -1.54 36.77 -35.64
C THR A 261 -2.02 35.34 -35.43
N THR A 262 -1.71 34.75 -34.28
CA THR A 262 -2.16 33.40 -33.95
C THR A 262 -3.68 33.30 -33.80
N ASP A 263 -4.34 34.34 -33.32
CA ASP A 263 -5.79 34.32 -33.10
C ASP A 263 -6.57 34.44 -34.41
N ASP A 264 -6.08 35.22 -35.38
CA ASP A 264 -6.65 35.25 -36.73
C ASP A 264 -6.50 33.88 -37.42
N LYS A 265 -5.34 33.24 -37.26
CA LYS A 265 -5.10 31.88 -37.78
C LYS A 265 -6.07 30.86 -37.19
N LYS A 266 -6.36 30.95 -35.87
CA LYS A 266 -7.36 30.09 -35.21
C LYS A 266 -8.77 30.34 -35.72
N CYS A 267 -9.18 31.61 -35.82
CA CYS A 267 -10.50 31.97 -36.34
C CYS A 267 -10.69 31.47 -37.79
N ALA A 268 -9.67 31.61 -38.63
CA ALA A 268 -9.68 31.09 -39.99
C ALA A 268 -9.81 29.56 -40.01
N LEU A 269 -9.03 28.86 -39.17
CA LEU A 269 -9.11 27.40 -39.04
C LEU A 269 -10.50 26.93 -38.62
N GLU A 270 -11.08 27.55 -37.59
CA GLU A 270 -12.44 27.24 -37.13
C GLU A 270 -13.48 27.49 -38.22
N GLY A 271 -13.31 28.57 -39.00
CA GLY A 271 -14.15 28.86 -40.16
C GLY A 271 -14.10 27.76 -41.22
N ILE A 272 -12.93 27.24 -41.55
CA ILE A 272 -12.79 26.14 -42.53
C ILE A 272 -13.38 24.84 -41.97
N VAL A 273 -13.10 24.49 -40.71
CA VAL A 273 -13.68 23.30 -40.07
C VAL A 273 -15.21 23.38 -40.08
N ALA A 274 -15.78 24.56 -39.80
CA ALA A 274 -17.22 24.77 -39.90
C ALA A 274 -17.73 24.66 -41.35
N ALA A 275 -16.98 25.16 -42.34
CA ALA A 275 -17.36 25.15 -43.75
C ALA A 275 -17.30 23.73 -44.39
N VAL A 276 -16.32 22.91 -44.03
CA VAL A 276 -16.23 21.49 -44.44
C VAL A 276 -17.48 20.72 -44.00
N HIS A 277 -18.11 21.14 -42.92
CA HIS A 277 -19.37 20.57 -42.45
C HIS A 277 -20.63 21.10 -43.16
N THR A 278 -20.52 22.11 -44.04
CA THR A 278 -21.67 22.74 -44.74
C THR A 278 -21.75 22.47 -46.25
N ASN A 279 -20.66 22.09 -46.90
CA ASN A 279 -20.52 22.21 -48.36
C ASN A 279 -20.81 20.95 -49.19
N GLU A 280 -21.30 19.86 -48.60
CA GLU A 280 -21.85 18.73 -49.36
C GLU A 280 -23.35 18.60 -49.09
N ASP A 281 -24.18 18.51 -50.13
CA ASP A 281 -25.66 18.40 -50.16
C ASP A 281 -26.27 17.24 -49.32
N LYS A 282 -25.47 16.55 -48.49
CA LYS A 282 -25.86 15.43 -47.63
C LYS A 282 -25.46 15.55 -46.16
N TYR A 283 -24.63 16.52 -45.78
CA TYR A 283 -24.16 16.65 -44.39
C TYR A 283 -24.23 18.10 -43.95
N SER A 284 -25.13 18.39 -43.01
CA SER A 284 -25.18 19.67 -42.30
C SER A 284 -24.28 19.64 -41.06
N PRO A 285 -23.76 20.78 -40.56
CA PRO A 285 -22.91 20.80 -39.38
C PRO A 285 -23.56 20.25 -38.11
N GLN A 286 -24.88 20.43 -37.99
CA GLN A 286 -25.67 19.86 -36.90
C GLN A 286 -25.62 18.32 -36.92
N GLN A 287 -25.68 17.70 -38.10
CA GLN A 287 -25.60 16.24 -38.25
C GLN A 287 -24.22 15.67 -37.92
N TYR A 288 -23.12 16.42 -38.17
CA TYR A 288 -21.78 15.99 -37.73
C TYR A 288 -21.68 16.00 -36.21
N GLU A 289 -22.06 17.10 -35.57
CA GLU A 289 -21.99 17.24 -34.11
C GLU A 289 -22.88 16.22 -33.40
N GLU A 290 -24.10 15.99 -33.88
CA GLU A 290 -25.01 14.96 -33.35
C GLU A 290 -24.39 13.56 -33.50
N LYS A 291 -23.81 13.24 -34.65
CA LYS A 291 -23.18 11.93 -34.88
C LYS A 291 -21.90 11.74 -34.06
N ALA A 292 -21.09 12.78 -33.93
CA ALA A 292 -19.88 12.76 -33.10
C ALA A 292 -20.24 12.58 -31.63
N ALA A 293 -21.24 13.33 -31.14
CA ALA A 293 -21.76 13.21 -29.79
C ALA A 293 -22.29 11.79 -29.52
N ALA A 294 -23.08 11.23 -30.44
CA ALA A 294 -23.61 9.88 -30.32
C ALA A 294 -22.48 8.82 -30.23
N TYR A 295 -21.43 8.92 -31.06
CA TYR A 295 -20.29 8.00 -31.00
C TYR A 295 -19.53 8.11 -29.66
N HIS A 296 -19.37 9.34 -29.15
CA HIS A 296 -18.73 9.58 -27.86
C HIS A 296 -19.54 9.05 -26.70
N GLU A 297 -20.84 9.31 -26.67
CA GLU A 297 -21.75 8.82 -25.64
C GLU A 297 -21.74 7.29 -25.59
N ILE A 298 -21.83 6.64 -26.75
CA ILE A 298 -21.71 5.18 -26.87
C ILE A 298 -20.38 4.68 -26.31
N PHE A 299 -19.27 5.36 -26.63
CA PHE A 299 -17.94 4.97 -26.16
C PHE A 299 -17.80 5.15 -24.64
N GLU A 300 -18.24 6.27 -24.08
CA GLU A 300 -18.20 6.52 -22.63
C GLU A 300 -19.09 5.55 -21.87
N ASN A 301 -20.27 5.23 -22.37
CA ASN A 301 -21.16 4.22 -21.79
C ASN A 301 -20.52 2.83 -21.82
N ALA A 302 -19.90 2.44 -22.94
CA ALA A 302 -19.20 1.15 -23.05
C ALA A 302 -17.99 1.08 -22.12
N GLU A 303 -17.20 2.16 -21.99
CA GLU A 303 -16.06 2.23 -21.06
C GLU A 303 -16.51 2.11 -19.61
N LYS A 304 -17.60 2.80 -19.24
CA LYS A 304 -18.19 2.72 -17.90
C LYS A 304 -18.67 1.30 -17.59
N GLU A 305 -19.42 0.68 -18.49
CA GLU A 305 -19.91 -0.68 -18.29
C GLU A 305 -18.77 -1.70 -18.19
N ALA A 306 -17.74 -1.55 -19.02
CA ALA A 306 -16.54 -2.38 -18.96
C ALA A 306 -15.82 -2.24 -17.62
N ASP A 307 -15.76 -1.02 -17.06
CA ASP A 307 -15.13 -0.74 -15.78
C ASP A 307 -15.94 -1.32 -14.62
N ASP A 308 -17.27 -1.15 -14.64
CA ASP A 308 -18.19 -1.75 -13.66
C ASP A 308 -18.09 -3.29 -13.69
N HIS A 309 -18.01 -3.90 -14.87
CA HIS A 309 -17.83 -5.34 -15.02
C HIS A 309 -16.51 -5.83 -14.42
N VAL A 310 -15.39 -5.12 -14.66
CA VAL A 310 -14.09 -5.47 -14.07
C VAL A 310 -14.12 -5.29 -12.55
N ALA A 311 -14.74 -4.22 -12.05
CA ALA A 311 -14.88 -3.98 -10.62
C ALA A 311 -15.67 -5.12 -9.93
N GLY A 312 -16.79 -5.54 -10.53
CA GLY A 312 -17.58 -6.67 -10.03
C GLY A 312 -16.81 -7.99 -9.98
N LEU A 313 -15.98 -8.28 -10.99
CA LEU A 313 -15.11 -9.47 -10.97
C LEU A 313 -14.06 -9.40 -9.86
N LEU A 314 -13.44 -8.25 -9.65
CA LEU A 314 -12.45 -8.06 -8.59
C LEU A 314 -13.07 -8.18 -7.19
N GLU A 315 -14.29 -7.68 -7.01
CA GLU A 315 -15.03 -7.82 -5.76
C GLU A 315 -15.38 -9.28 -5.46
N GLN A 316 -15.83 -10.04 -6.45
CA GLN A 316 -16.08 -11.48 -6.31
C GLN A 316 -14.81 -12.25 -5.95
N ASP A 317 -13.67 -11.92 -6.57
CA ASP A 317 -12.38 -12.54 -6.25
C ASP A 317 -11.92 -12.17 -4.83
N ALA A 318 -12.11 -10.92 -4.40
CA ALA A 318 -11.82 -10.49 -3.03
C ALA A 318 -12.71 -11.18 -2.00
N GLN A 319 -13.99 -11.39 -2.31
CA GLN A 319 -14.92 -12.12 -1.46
C GLN A 319 -14.50 -13.59 -1.31
N LYS A 320 -14.21 -14.27 -2.42
CA LYS A 320 -13.69 -15.65 -2.41
C LYS A 320 -12.38 -15.76 -1.62
N TYR A 321 -11.52 -14.74 -1.69
CA TYR A 321 -10.28 -14.70 -0.89
C TYR A 321 -10.57 -14.58 0.61
N ARG A 322 -11.50 -13.70 1.01
CA ARG A 322 -11.93 -13.56 2.42
C ARG A 322 -12.49 -14.88 2.96
N GLU A 323 -13.41 -15.51 2.23
CA GLU A 323 -14.00 -16.80 2.60
C GLU A 323 -12.92 -17.88 2.80
N ARG A 324 -11.98 -18.01 1.85
CA ARG A 324 -10.84 -18.95 1.99
C ARG A 324 -9.91 -18.60 3.14
N ARG A 325 -9.75 -17.32 3.48
CA ARG A 325 -8.93 -16.89 4.63
C ARG A 325 -9.62 -17.27 5.95
N GLU A 326 -10.90 -16.97 6.09
CA GLU A 326 -11.70 -17.31 7.27
C GLU A 326 -11.76 -18.82 7.49
N GLU A 327 -11.97 -19.60 6.44
CA GLU A 327 -11.96 -21.07 6.51
C GLU A 327 -10.60 -21.61 7.00
N ARG A 328 -9.48 -21.04 6.51
CA ARG A 328 -8.13 -21.41 6.95
C ARG A 328 -7.89 -21.06 8.42
N ILE A 329 -8.32 -19.89 8.87
CA ILE A 329 -8.20 -19.46 10.26
C ILE A 329 -9.05 -20.37 11.16
N ALA A 330 -10.30 -20.65 10.80
CA ALA A 330 -11.18 -21.55 11.56
C ALA A 330 -10.59 -22.96 11.70
N LYS A 331 -10.07 -23.55 10.60
CA LYS A 331 -9.39 -24.85 10.64
C LYS A 331 -8.15 -24.83 11.53
N ARG A 332 -7.36 -23.75 11.47
CA ARG A 332 -6.17 -23.59 12.32
C ARG A 332 -6.53 -23.41 13.80
N MET A 333 -7.53 -22.58 14.10
CA MET A 333 -8.06 -22.36 15.44
C MET A 333 -8.52 -23.67 16.08
N GLY A 334 -9.28 -24.51 15.35
CA GLY A 334 -9.70 -25.81 15.84
C GLY A 334 -8.53 -26.68 16.29
N ARG A 335 -7.45 -26.72 15.50
CA ARG A 335 -6.24 -27.48 15.85
C ARG A 335 -5.51 -26.91 17.06
N ILE A 336 -5.37 -25.58 17.13
CA ILE A 336 -4.69 -24.93 18.25
C ILE A 336 -5.49 -25.13 19.55
N ARG A 337 -6.82 -25.12 19.51
CA ARG A 337 -7.66 -25.48 20.67
C ARG A 337 -7.42 -26.92 21.13
N SER A 338 -7.29 -27.88 20.22
CA SER A 338 -6.91 -29.26 20.57
C SER A 338 -5.52 -29.35 21.21
N ILE A 339 -4.54 -28.60 20.68
CA ILE A 339 -3.18 -28.54 21.26
C ILE A 339 -3.23 -27.92 22.67
N TYR A 340 -4.01 -26.85 22.85
CA TYR A 340 -4.19 -26.21 24.15
C TYR A 340 -4.82 -27.16 25.17
N ALA A 341 -5.83 -27.94 24.78
CA ALA A 341 -6.45 -28.94 25.66
C ALA A 341 -5.45 -30.03 26.10
N LEU A 342 -4.60 -30.51 25.19
CA LEU A 342 -3.51 -31.44 25.55
C LEU A 342 -2.49 -30.80 26.50
N LEU A 343 -2.15 -29.52 26.27
CA LEU A 343 -1.25 -28.78 27.16
C LEU A 343 -1.88 -28.64 28.56
N GLU A 344 -3.17 -28.36 28.65
CA GLU A 344 -3.92 -28.25 29.90
C GLU A 344 -3.98 -29.57 30.68
N GLU A 345 -4.11 -30.70 29.99
CA GLU A 345 -4.07 -32.05 30.58
C GLU A 345 -2.69 -32.39 31.14
N VAL A 346 -1.61 -32.13 30.38
CA VAL A 346 -0.24 -32.44 30.82
C VAL A 346 0.22 -31.54 31.97
N LEU A 347 -0.30 -30.31 32.03
CA LEU A 347 0.01 -29.32 33.07
C LEU A 347 -0.97 -29.34 34.25
N ASP A 348 -1.84 -30.35 34.37
CA ASP A 348 -2.91 -30.34 35.37
C ASP A 348 -2.40 -30.29 36.82
N ASP A 349 -1.31 -30.98 37.10
CA ASP A 349 -0.60 -31.01 38.39
C ASP A 349 0.58 -30.00 38.45
N CYS A 350 0.68 -29.09 37.48
CA CYS A 350 1.75 -28.10 37.44
C CYS A 350 1.51 -26.96 38.45
N PRO A 351 2.49 -26.60 39.30
CA PRO A 351 2.38 -25.42 40.14
C PRO A 351 2.34 -24.16 39.26
N LEU A 352 1.50 -23.19 39.62
CA LEU A 352 1.27 -21.97 38.83
C LEU A 352 0.69 -22.24 37.43
N LYS A 353 -0.14 -23.29 37.28
CA LYS A 353 -0.87 -23.64 36.04
C LYS A 353 -1.54 -22.43 35.39
N ASP A 354 -2.22 -21.60 36.17
CA ASP A 354 -2.93 -20.40 35.69
C ASP A 354 -1.98 -19.44 34.95
N LEU A 355 -0.75 -19.27 35.46
CA LEU A 355 0.27 -18.41 34.85
C LEU A 355 0.90 -19.05 33.60
N ALA A 356 1.00 -20.38 33.55
CA ALA A 356 1.52 -21.11 32.39
C ALA A 356 0.53 -21.10 31.22
N LEU A 357 -0.76 -21.23 31.50
CA LEU A 357 -1.81 -21.33 30.49
C LEU A 357 -2.46 -20.00 30.12
N ASP A 358 -2.16 -18.91 30.84
CA ASP A 358 -2.70 -17.59 30.53
C ASP A 358 -2.39 -17.17 29.09
N CYS A 359 -3.44 -16.91 28.32
CA CYS A 359 -3.35 -16.59 26.90
C CYS A 359 -4.52 -15.74 26.41
N THR A 360 -4.30 -15.04 25.30
CA THR A 360 -5.30 -14.29 24.55
C THR A 360 -5.63 -15.03 23.25
N TRP A 361 -6.90 -15.35 23.04
CA TRP A 361 -7.39 -15.91 21.78
C TRP A 361 -7.61 -14.82 20.73
N LEU A 362 -7.08 -15.03 19.53
CA LEU A 362 -7.10 -14.08 18.42
C LEU A 362 -7.89 -14.67 17.25
N GLU A 363 -9.22 -14.64 17.33
CA GLU A 363 -10.11 -15.35 16.40
C GLU A 363 -10.02 -14.89 14.93
N SER A 364 -9.55 -13.67 14.70
CA SER A 364 -9.41 -13.06 13.36
C SER A 364 -7.97 -13.00 12.84
N ASP A 365 -6.99 -13.40 13.66
CA ASP A 365 -5.56 -13.36 13.35
C ASP A 365 -5.08 -14.76 12.95
N GLU A 366 -4.13 -14.84 12.01
CA GLU A 366 -3.51 -16.11 11.64
C GLU A 366 -2.75 -16.73 12.82
N ARG A 367 -2.29 -15.94 13.78
CA ARG A 367 -1.61 -16.42 14.99
C ARG A 367 -2.51 -17.23 15.92
N CYS A 368 -3.83 -17.00 15.89
CA CYS A 368 -4.87 -17.72 16.64
C CYS A 368 -4.83 -17.62 18.18
N VAL A 369 -3.65 -17.65 18.79
CA VAL A 369 -3.43 -17.58 20.23
C VAL A 369 -2.13 -16.83 20.53
N LYS A 370 -2.10 -16.13 21.66
CA LYS A 370 -0.90 -15.52 22.21
C LYS A 370 -0.81 -15.82 23.70
N PHE A 371 0.22 -16.54 24.12
CA PHE A 371 0.46 -16.79 25.54
C PHE A 371 1.00 -15.53 26.21
N THR A 372 0.51 -15.25 27.41
CA THR A 372 0.94 -14.09 28.20
C THR A 372 2.32 -14.33 28.80
N CYS A 373 2.59 -15.56 29.25
CA CYS A 373 3.91 -15.97 29.70
C CYS A 373 4.84 -16.18 28.49
N HIS A 374 5.91 -15.37 28.41
CA HIS A 374 6.79 -15.40 27.26
C HIS A 374 7.62 -16.69 27.15
N ILE A 375 7.93 -17.36 28.26
CA ILE A 375 8.59 -18.68 28.23
C ILE A 375 7.71 -19.67 27.47
N VAL A 376 6.41 -19.71 27.80
CA VAL A 376 5.44 -20.60 27.15
C VAL A 376 5.24 -20.18 25.69
N GLU A 377 5.16 -18.87 25.41
CA GLU A 377 5.07 -18.35 24.03
C GLU A 377 6.26 -18.82 23.19
N GLN A 378 7.50 -18.72 23.68
CA GLN A 378 8.70 -19.18 22.99
C GLN A 378 8.70 -20.68 22.77
N SER A 379 8.45 -21.46 23.82
CA SER A 379 8.42 -22.93 23.75
C SER A 379 7.36 -23.43 22.77
N MET A 380 6.20 -22.76 22.71
CA MET A 380 5.10 -23.11 21.81
C MET A 380 5.19 -22.48 20.42
N THR A 381 6.15 -21.58 20.15
CA THR A 381 6.22 -20.82 18.87
C THR A 381 6.26 -21.73 17.64
N ASN A 382 7.08 -22.79 17.68
CA ASN A 382 7.20 -23.73 16.56
C ASN A 382 5.91 -24.56 16.36
N ILE A 383 5.23 -24.87 17.46
CA ILE A 383 3.97 -25.64 17.44
C ILE A 383 2.82 -24.77 16.92
N ILE A 384 2.69 -23.54 17.42
CA ILE A 384 1.64 -22.60 17.03
C ILE A 384 1.82 -22.13 15.58
N SER A 385 3.06 -21.94 15.11
CA SER A 385 3.34 -21.54 13.73
C SER A 385 2.99 -22.66 12.73
N ALA A 386 3.19 -23.92 13.10
CA ALA A 386 2.88 -25.08 12.27
C ALA A 386 2.12 -26.18 13.05
N PRO A 387 0.85 -25.96 13.40
CA PRO A 387 0.10 -26.90 14.25
C PRO A 387 -0.21 -28.21 13.52
N ALA A 388 -0.22 -28.20 12.19
CA ALA A 388 -0.45 -29.39 11.35
C ALA A 388 0.68 -30.41 11.41
N SER A 389 1.92 -29.96 11.62
CA SER A 389 3.12 -30.79 11.65
C SER A 389 3.54 -31.17 13.07
N SER A 390 2.84 -30.66 14.07
CA SER A 390 3.16 -30.90 15.47
C SER A 390 2.58 -32.24 15.91
N SER A 391 3.45 -33.21 16.17
CA SER A 391 3.03 -34.51 16.71
C SER A 391 2.63 -34.38 18.18
N GLU A 392 1.72 -35.23 18.65
CA GLU A 392 1.33 -35.30 20.06
C GLU A 392 2.56 -35.48 20.98
N ARG A 393 3.52 -36.32 20.57
CA ARG A 393 4.80 -36.50 21.28
C ARG A 393 5.58 -35.19 21.43
N THR A 394 5.63 -34.37 20.39
CA THR A 394 6.31 -33.06 20.43
C THR A 394 5.59 -32.11 21.38
N ILE A 395 4.26 -32.11 21.36
CA ILE A 395 3.43 -31.29 22.26
C ILE A 395 3.67 -31.69 23.72
N ILE A 396 3.62 -32.99 24.03
CA ILE A 396 3.88 -33.52 25.38
C ILE A 396 5.30 -33.20 25.83
N GLN A 397 6.30 -33.32 24.95
CA GLN A 397 7.69 -32.97 25.28
C GLN A 397 7.79 -31.50 25.69
N VAL A 398 7.26 -30.58 24.88
CA VAL A 398 7.29 -29.15 25.17
C VAL A 398 6.49 -28.83 26.44
N ALA A 399 5.34 -29.46 26.65
CA ALA A 399 4.56 -29.33 27.87
C ALA A 399 5.34 -29.80 29.11
N THR A 400 6.11 -30.88 28.99
CA THR A 400 6.96 -31.40 30.07
C THR A 400 8.12 -30.45 30.39
N GLU A 401 8.72 -29.83 29.36
CA GLU A 401 9.75 -28.80 29.54
C GLU A 401 9.18 -27.56 30.26
N ILE A 402 7.97 -27.11 29.87
CA ILE A 402 7.25 -26.04 30.56
C ILE A 402 6.99 -26.43 32.02
N LYS A 403 6.46 -27.62 32.27
CA LYS A 403 6.19 -28.14 33.62
C LYS A 403 7.44 -28.15 34.49
N HIS A 404 8.58 -28.57 33.94
CA HIS A 404 9.86 -28.60 34.65
C HIS A 404 10.30 -27.19 35.10
N ILE A 405 10.13 -26.19 34.23
CA ILE A 405 10.44 -24.79 34.54
C ILE A 405 9.58 -24.28 35.71
N PHE A 406 8.27 -24.51 35.65
CA PHE A 406 7.33 -24.07 36.68
C PHE A 406 7.52 -24.83 38.01
N ASN A 407 7.83 -26.14 37.96
CA ASN A 407 8.25 -26.91 39.14
C ASN A 407 9.48 -26.31 39.79
N THR A 408 10.51 -25.98 39.00
CA THR A 408 11.74 -25.37 39.51
C THR A 408 11.46 -24.01 40.18
N LEU A 409 10.60 -23.18 39.57
CA LEU A 409 10.18 -21.91 40.16
C LEU A 409 9.47 -22.10 41.51
N SER A 410 8.60 -23.11 41.60
CA SER A 410 7.87 -23.44 42.82
C SER A 410 8.77 -24.02 43.91
N GLU A 411 9.63 -24.99 43.58
CA GLU A 411 10.59 -25.62 44.51
C GLU A 411 11.57 -24.61 45.10
N LYS A 412 12.05 -23.66 44.27
CA LYS A 412 12.92 -22.57 44.73
C LYS A 412 12.16 -21.43 45.41
N GLN A 413 10.83 -21.55 45.53
CA GLN A 413 9.94 -20.53 46.07
C GLN A 413 10.21 -19.15 45.44
N PHE A 414 10.42 -19.11 44.13
CA PHE A 414 10.99 -17.94 43.45
C PHE A 414 10.15 -16.66 43.62
N PHE A 415 8.82 -16.80 43.66
CA PHE A 415 7.87 -15.70 43.81
C PHE A 415 7.48 -15.39 45.26
N THR A 416 7.97 -16.14 46.25
CA THR A 416 7.80 -15.76 47.67
C THR A 416 8.80 -14.71 48.11
N PHE A 417 9.87 -14.52 47.31
CA PHE A 417 10.97 -13.59 47.56
C PHE A 417 11.68 -13.79 48.93
N SER A 418 11.44 -14.91 49.61
CA SER A 418 11.99 -15.22 50.95
C SER A 418 13.52 -15.29 50.97
N TYR A 419 14.13 -15.66 49.84
CA TYR A 419 15.59 -15.67 49.65
C TYR A 419 16.21 -14.26 49.70
N ILE A 420 15.43 -13.20 49.55
CA ILE A 420 15.89 -11.83 49.71
C ILE A 420 16.01 -11.49 51.20
N GLU A 421 15.02 -11.88 52.02
CA GLU A 421 15.01 -11.63 53.47
C GLU A 421 16.06 -12.45 54.22
N ASN A 422 16.14 -13.76 53.96
CA ASN A 422 17.02 -14.69 54.69
C ASN A 422 18.51 -14.51 54.39
N SER A 423 18.85 -13.84 53.30
CA SER A 423 20.23 -13.54 52.94
C SER A 423 20.89 -12.43 53.78
N SER A 424 20.12 -11.81 54.69
CA SER A 424 20.57 -10.79 55.65
C SER A 424 21.15 -11.39 56.93
N SER A 425 20.77 -12.64 57.25
CA SER A 425 21.05 -13.28 58.55
C SER A 425 22.26 -14.22 58.56
N GLU A 426 22.84 -14.56 57.41
CA GLU A 426 23.93 -15.56 57.34
C GLU A 426 25.34 -15.03 57.59
N LEU A 427 25.52 -13.74 57.93
CA LEU A 427 26.85 -13.15 58.20
C LEU A 427 27.23 -13.06 59.69
N SER A 428 26.44 -13.61 60.62
CA SER A 428 26.70 -13.47 62.07
C SER A 428 26.72 -14.77 62.88
N THR A 429 27.16 -15.90 62.30
CA THR A 429 27.47 -17.10 63.09
C THR A 429 28.67 -17.85 62.52
N ILE A 430 29.87 -17.36 62.82
CA ILE A 430 31.04 -18.22 62.94
C ILE A 430 31.01 -18.80 64.36
N SER A 431 30.59 -20.06 64.47
CA SER A 431 30.67 -20.81 65.73
C SER A 431 32.12 -21.17 66.01
N ILE A 432 32.76 -20.46 66.93
CA ILE A 432 33.95 -20.97 67.65
C ILE A 432 33.41 -21.68 68.91
N PRO A 433 33.67 -22.98 69.11
CA PRO A 433 33.26 -23.64 70.33
C PRO A 433 34.16 -23.20 71.49
N SER A 434 33.52 -22.86 72.62
CA SER A 434 34.11 -22.53 73.93
C SER A 434 34.26 -21.04 74.25
N LEU A 435 33.14 -20.37 74.56
CA LEU A 435 33.00 -19.43 75.68
C LEU A 435 31.59 -18.83 75.65
N THR A 436 30.75 -19.28 76.58
CA THR A 436 29.44 -18.66 76.85
C THR A 436 29.69 -17.34 77.56
N ILE A 437 29.54 -16.22 76.85
CA ILE A 437 29.45 -14.90 77.46
C ILE A 437 28.05 -14.35 77.14
N THR A 438 27.19 -14.34 78.15
CA THR A 438 25.94 -13.57 78.16
C THR A 438 26.30 -12.10 78.33
N LEU A 439 26.17 -11.31 77.26
CA LEU A 439 26.14 -9.84 77.34
C LEU A 439 24.76 -9.37 76.86
N SER A 440 23.96 -8.89 77.82
CA SER A 440 22.82 -8.03 77.56
C SER A 440 23.34 -6.73 76.92
N PHE A 441 22.98 -6.46 75.67
CA PHE A 441 23.34 -5.20 75.02
C PHE A 441 22.16 -4.24 75.03
N ASP A 442 22.39 -3.15 75.77
CA ASP A 442 21.54 -1.98 75.91
C ASP A 442 21.34 -1.28 74.55
N SER A 443 20.08 -1.01 74.26
CA SER A 443 19.60 -0.28 73.09
C SER A 443 19.90 1.21 73.22
N ARG A 444 21.02 1.72 72.67
CA ARG A 444 21.14 3.18 72.34
C ARG A 444 22.31 3.67 71.48
N SER A 445 23.20 2.84 70.95
CA SER A 445 24.36 3.36 70.19
C SER A 445 24.66 2.60 68.89
N TYR A 446 23.77 2.70 67.90
CA TYR A 446 24.07 2.33 66.50
C TYR A 446 23.35 3.29 65.53
N SER A 447 23.79 4.54 65.46
CA SER A 447 23.24 5.52 64.50
C SER A 447 24.24 6.00 63.45
N CYS A 448 25.48 5.49 63.38
CA CYS A 448 26.46 6.10 62.45
C CYS A 448 27.53 5.19 61.84
N MET A 449 27.36 3.86 61.83
CA MET A 449 28.30 2.98 61.12
C MET A 449 27.61 2.06 60.11
N LEU A 450 27.76 2.42 58.84
CA LEU A 450 27.97 1.51 57.71
C LEU A 450 26.99 0.33 57.57
N PHE A 451 25.73 0.61 57.22
CA PHE A 451 24.91 -0.38 56.52
C PHE A 451 25.49 -0.59 55.11
N SER A 452 26.02 -1.79 54.87
CA SER A 452 26.67 -2.15 53.61
C SER A 452 25.69 -2.01 52.42
N SER A 453 26.16 -1.47 51.28
CA SER A 453 25.37 -1.27 50.04
C SER A 453 24.49 -2.47 49.59
N PRO A 454 24.90 -3.75 49.78
CA PRO A 454 24.08 -4.92 49.42
C PRO A 454 22.69 -4.98 50.07
N ASP A 455 22.56 -4.55 51.34
CA ASP A 455 21.30 -4.70 52.08
C ASP A 455 20.24 -3.68 51.64
N ARG A 456 20.68 -2.47 51.26
CA ARG A 456 19.79 -1.42 50.73
C ARG A 456 19.19 -1.82 49.39
N CYS A 457 20.03 -2.33 48.49
CA CYS A 457 19.59 -2.79 47.17
C CYS A 457 18.60 -3.96 47.27
N ARG A 458 18.90 -4.96 48.12
CA ARG A 458 18.01 -6.12 48.32
C ARG A 458 16.64 -5.71 48.85
N ARG A 459 16.61 -4.80 49.82
CA ARG A 459 15.36 -4.34 50.41
C ARG A 459 14.49 -3.53 49.43
N GLY A 460 15.10 -2.71 48.56
CA GLY A 460 14.34 -2.02 47.51
C GLY A 460 13.81 -2.96 46.43
N ILE A 461 14.54 -4.04 46.10
CA ILE A 461 14.02 -5.11 45.21
C ILE A 461 12.81 -5.77 45.85
N TYR A 462 12.90 -6.14 47.13
CA TYR A 462 11.79 -6.79 47.86
C TYR A 462 10.54 -5.90 47.91
N GLU A 463 10.71 -4.61 48.23
CA GLU A 463 9.61 -3.64 48.29
C GLU A 463 8.93 -3.45 46.93
N TYR A 464 9.72 -3.38 45.84
CA TYR A 464 9.18 -3.35 44.48
C TYR A 464 8.40 -4.63 44.18
N CYS A 465 9.03 -5.79 44.38
CA CYS A 465 8.46 -7.12 44.11
C CYS A 465 7.14 -7.40 44.83
N LEU A 466 6.96 -6.90 46.05
CA LEU A 466 5.72 -7.09 46.81
C LEU A 466 4.63 -6.07 46.46
N ASN A 467 4.98 -4.81 46.24
CA ASN A 467 4.01 -3.71 46.22
C ASN A 467 3.69 -3.18 44.82
N GLU A 468 4.60 -3.34 43.86
CA GLU A 468 4.54 -2.64 42.56
C GLU A 468 4.63 -3.58 41.34
N THR A 469 4.62 -4.90 41.52
CA THR A 469 4.76 -5.89 40.44
C THR A 469 4.06 -7.19 40.80
N THR A 470 3.60 -7.91 39.79
CA THR A 470 3.03 -9.26 39.94
C THR A 470 3.97 -10.33 39.38
N PRO A 471 3.82 -11.62 39.78
CA PRO A 471 4.52 -12.73 39.13
C PRO A 471 4.33 -12.74 37.60
N LEU A 472 3.14 -12.33 37.13
CA LEU A 472 2.83 -12.22 35.71
C LEU A 472 3.69 -11.16 35.03
N ASP A 473 3.84 -9.97 35.61
CA ASP A 473 4.67 -8.89 35.03
C ASP A 473 6.14 -9.30 34.90
N ILE A 474 6.65 -10.03 35.90
CA ILE A 474 8.01 -10.59 35.90
C ILE A 474 8.16 -11.60 34.76
N MET A 475 7.15 -12.45 34.54
CA MET A 475 7.20 -13.50 33.52
C MET A 475 6.90 -13.00 32.11
N GLN A 476 6.09 -11.94 31.96
CA GLN A 476 5.81 -11.25 30.69
C GLN A 476 7.05 -10.52 30.15
N SER A 477 7.78 -9.81 31.03
CA SER A 477 8.97 -9.06 30.63
C SER A 477 10.18 -9.98 30.42
N SER A 478 10.19 -11.11 31.11
CA SER A 478 11.27 -12.04 31.00
C SER A 478 11.19 -12.73 29.64
N THR A 479 12.20 -12.53 28.80
CA THR A 479 12.55 -13.60 27.88
C THR A 479 13.24 -14.72 28.68
N ALA A 480 12.62 -15.21 29.76
CA ALA A 480 13.18 -16.20 30.67
C ALA A 480 13.25 -17.62 30.08
N GLY A 481 13.08 -17.76 28.75
CA GLY A 481 13.68 -18.85 27.98
C GLY A 481 15.19 -18.64 27.73
N ASP A 482 15.76 -17.50 28.14
CA ASP A 482 17.20 -17.30 28.18
C ASP A 482 17.79 -18.32 29.14
N GLN A 483 18.55 -19.27 28.59
CA GLN A 483 19.22 -20.35 29.33
C GLN A 483 19.94 -19.82 30.59
N GLN A 484 20.37 -18.55 30.60
CA GLN A 484 21.00 -17.92 31.76
C GLN A 484 20.05 -17.68 32.95
N PHE A 485 18.77 -17.39 32.73
CA PHE A 485 17.79 -17.22 33.82
C PHE A 485 17.58 -18.55 34.54
N MET A 486 17.22 -19.60 33.79
CA MET A 486 17.02 -20.93 34.36
C MET A 486 18.32 -21.47 34.98
N ARG A 487 19.48 -21.29 34.31
CA ARG A 487 20.78 -21.65 34.88
C ARG A 487 21.05 -20.96 36.21
N HIS A 488 20.70 -19.68 36.37
CA HIS A 488 20.87 -18.99 37.65
C HIS A 488 19.93 -19.52 38.74
N LEU A 489 18.71 -19.94 38.39
CA LEU A 489 17.81 -20.58 39.35
C LEU A 489 18.31 -21.97 39.77
N GLU A 490 18.76 -22.78 38.81
CA GLU A 490 19.34 -24.10 39.05
C GLU A 490 20.62 -24.03 39.88
N GLU A 491 21.48 -23.03 39.63
CA GLU A 491 22.69 -22.74 40.42
C GLU A 491 22.42 -22.14 41.82
N ASN A 492 21.15 -22.09 42.27
CA ASN A 492 20.73 -21.46 43.54
C ASN A 492 21.14 -19.98 43.67
N LYS A 493 21.05 -19.21 42.57
CA LYS A 493 21.31 -17.76 42.54
C LYS A 493 20.04 -16.96 42.21
N PRO A 494 18.96 -17.08 43.02
CA PRO A 494 17.64 -16.51 42.70
C PRO A 494 17.65 -14.99 42.59
N VAL A 495 18.48 -14.28 43.37
CA VAL A 495 18.61 -12.82 43.26
C VAL A 495 19.16 -12.39 41.90
N ARG A 496 20.09 -13.16 41.31
CA ARG A 496 20.63 -12.85 39.97
C ARG A 496 19.59 -13.09 38.88
N ALA A 497 18.83 -14.18 39.01
CA ALA A 497 17.71 -14.49 38.11
C ALA A 497 16.64 -13.40 38.17
N LEU A 498 16.28 -12.94 39.37
CA LEU A 498 15.29 -11.88 39.58
C LEU A 498 15.73 -10.54 39.00
N VAL A 499 16.96 -10.08 39.27
CA VAL A 499 17.48 -8.82 38.69
C VAL A 499 17.50 -8.90 37.16
N ARG A 500 17.82 -10.07 36.59
CA ARG A 500 17.77 -10.29 35.13
C ARG A 500 16.36 -10.13 34.57
N ALA A 501 15.35 -10.70 35.24
CA ALA A 501 13.95 -10.57 34.83
C ALA A 501 13.47 -9.11 34.97
N LEU A 502 13.77 -8.47 36.10
CA LEU A 502 13.39 -7.08 36.37
C LEU A 502 14.06 -6.06 35.43
N ASN A 503 15.27 -6.32 34.95
CA ASN A 503 15.94 -5.46 33.97
C ASN A 503 15.14 -5.27 32.67
N ARG A 504 14.28 -6.24 32.32
CA ARG A 504 13.42 -6.17 31.13
C ARG A 504 12.05 -5.56 31.42
N VAL A 505 11.66 -5.45 32.69
CA VAL A 505 10.46 -4.71 33.07
C VAL A 505 10.75 -3.22 32.92
N ARG A 506 9.98 -2.54 32.07
CA ARG A 506 10.18 -1.11 31.78
C ARG A 506 10.11 -0.30 33.07
N GLY A 507 11.19 0.40 33.40
CA GLY A 507 11.26 1.30 34.55
C GLY A 507 11.50 0.62 35.91
N ALA A 508 11.57 -0.71 35.97
CA ALA A 508 11.73 -1.42 37.24
C ALA A 508 13.06 -1.11 37.94
N LEU A 509 14.20 -1.17 37.25
CA LEU A 509 15.50 -0.90 37.90
C LEU A 509 15.64 0.54 38.44
N PRO A 510 15.27 1.61 37.69
CA PRO A 510 15.21 2.96 38.25
C PRO A 510 14.31 3.04 39.49
N ARG A 511 13.15 2.38 39.45
CA ARG A 511 12.18 2.39 40.56
C ARG A 511 12.71 1.66 41.80
N ILE A 512 13.29 0.48 41.62
CA ILE A 512 13.98 -0.30 42.66
C ILE A 512 15.09 0.53 43.28
N PHE A 513 15.90 1.22 42.48
CA PHE A 513 16.95 2.10 42.97
C PHE A 513 16.36 3.20 43.85
N ALA A 514 15.30 3.88 43.40
CA ALA A 514 14.62 4.92 44.17
C ALA A 514 14.09 4.42 45.52
N LEU A 515 13.41 3.26 45.55
CA LEU A 515 12.94 2.62 46.80
C LEU A 515 14.10 2.20 47.72
N SER A 516 15.26 1.90 47.14
CA SER A 516 16.47 1.55 47.90
C SER A 516 17.12 2.75 48.58
N VAL A 517 17.12 3.93 47.95
CA VAL A 517 17.91 5.10 48.39
C VAL A 517 17.10 6.27 48.95
N ALA A 518 15.81 6.38 48.62
CA ALA A 518 14.91 7.46 49.07
C ALA A 518 13.80 6.90 49.98
N ARG A 519 14.05 6.95 51.29
CA ARG A 519 13.18 6.38 52.34
C ARG A 519 12.69 7.45 53.32
N SER A 520 11.53 7.19 53.93
CA SER A 520 11.00 7.99 55.04
C SER A 520 11.69 7.50 56.30
N ASP A 521 12.72 8.21 56.76
CA ASP A 521 13.28 7.90 58.06
C ASP A 521 12.26 8.33 59.13
N ALA A 522 11.66 7.37 59.82
CA ALA A 522 10.77 7.62 60.97
C ALA A 522 11.52 8.23 62.18
N ALA A 523 12.83 8.48 62.06
CA ALA A 523 13.69 9.07 63.08
C ALA A 523 13.99 10.56 62.85
N ASP A 524 13.62 11.14 61.70
CA ASP A 524 13.78 12.59 61.46
C ASP A 524 12.58 13.34 62.08
N ASN A 525 12.78 13.79 63.32
CA ASN A 525 11.85 14.54 64.16
C ASN A 525 11.48 15.96 63.65
N ASP A 526 11.54 16.23 62.35
CA ASP A 526 11.11 17.53 61.80
C ASP A 526 9.77 17.37 61.06
N ALA A 527 8.71 17.72 61.78
CA ALA A 527 7.35 17.79 61.30
C ALA A 527 7.19 18.89 60.22
N ASP A 528 7.18 18.50 58.95
CA ASP A 528 6.50 19.19 57.84
C ASP A 528 6.38 18.19 56.65
N PRO A 529 5.30 18.21 55.83
CA PRO A 529 4.69 17.02 55.22
C PRO A 529 5.71 16.16 54.45
N ALA A 530 6.19 15.11 55.13
CA ALA A 530 7.33 14.30 54.71
C ALA A 530 7.06 13.49 53.43
N GLU A 531 5.79 13.22 53.11
CA GLU A 531 5.39 12.38 51.97
C GLU A 531 5.63 13.05 50.60
N ASN A 532 5.29 14.33 50.44
CA ASN A 532 5.49 15.04 49.15
C ASN A 532 6.97 15.20 48.80
N ARG A 533 7.85 15.35 49.80
CA ARG A 533 9.31 15.47 49.59
C ARG A 533 9.95 14.14 49.25
N LEU A 534 9.44 13.05 49.81
CA LEU A 534 9.92 11.71 49.53
C LEU A 534 9.75 11.34 48.05
N ASP A 535 8.60 11.66 47.46
CA ASP A 535 8.35 11.41 46.05
C ASP A 535 9.25 12.23 45.13
N TYR A 536 9.61 13.47 45.51
CA TYR A 536 10.62 14.25 44.78
C TYR A 536 11.99 13.57 44.81
N TYR A 537 12.40 13.03 45.95
CA TYR A 537 13.65 12.31 46.06
C TYR A 537 13.64 10.97 45.30
N ARG A 538 12.49 10.27 45.27
CA ARG A 538 12.33 9.06 44.44
C ARG A 538 12.45 9.37 42.96
N LYS A 539 11.77 10.40 42.48
CA LYS A 539 11.86 10.89 41.09
C LYS A 539 13.28 11.32 40.70
N LEU A 540 13.97 12.00 41.61
CA LEU A 540 15.37 12.37 41.42
C LEU A 540 16.27 11.13 41.34
N ALA A 541 16.07 10.14 42.21
CA ALA A 541 16.80 8.88 42.20
C ALA A 541 16.57 8.09 40.88
N GLU A 542 15.33 7.99 40.42
CA GLU A 542 14.99 7.37 39.12
C GLU A 542 15.74 8.05 37.96
N THR A 543 15.86 9.38 38.02
CA THR A 543 16.59 10.17 37.02
C THR A 543 18.10 9.91 37.06
N VAL A 544 18.70 9.85 38.26
CA VAL A 544 20.12 9.52 38.46
C VAL A 544 20.43 8.15 37.86
N TRP A 545 19.61 7.15 38.17
CA TRP A 545 19.75 5.82 37.58
C TRP A 545 19.66 5.87 36.05
N SER A 546 18.66 6.57 35.52
CA SER A 546 18.43 6.65 34.08
C SER A 546 19.56 7.37 33.32
N LYS A 547 20.30 8.28 33.97
CA LYS A 547 21.47 8.95 33.37
C LYS A 547 22.73 8.10 33.44
N LYS A 548 22.94 7.37 34.54
CA LYS A 548 24.14 6.55 34.75
C LYS A 548 24.06 5.17 34.16
N SER A 549 22.86 4.61 34.02
CA SER A 549 22.69 3.29 33.45
C SER A 549 23.14 3.32 31.98
N PRO A 550 24.07 2.44 31.57
CA PRO A 550 24.60 2.45 30.21
C PRO A 550 23.58 2.08 29.12
N TYR A 551 22.34 1.72 29.48
CA TYR A 551 21.38 1.12 28.57
C TYR A 551 20.04 1.89 28.56
N GLN A 552 19.80 2.63 27.48
CA GLN A 552 18.45 3.06 27.11
C GLN A 552 17.76 1.91 26.38
N TYR A 553 16.69 1.38 27.00
CA TYR A 553 15.67 0.48 26.44
C TYR A 553 16.09 -0.40 25.23
N GLY A 554 16.40 -1.68 25.48
CA GLY A 554 16.47 -2.71 24.42
C GLY A 554 17.87 -3.18 23.99
N SER A 555 18.95 -2.69 24.58
CA SER A 555 20.32 -3.24 24.42
C SER A 555 20.75 -4.10 25.63
N GLU A 556 21.82 -4.88 25.43
CA GLU A 556 22.30 -6.02 26.23
C GLU A 556 21.94 -6.06 27.73
N ILE A 557 21.59 -7.26 28.22
CA ILE A 557 21.24 -7.49 29.63
C ILE A 557 22.43 -7.09 30.52
N LEU A 558 22.18 -6.17 31.47
CA LEU A 558 23.12 -5.83 32.53
C LEU A 558 23.52 -7.09 33.30
N SER A 559 24.81 -7.41 33.29
CA SER A 559 25.34 -8.44 34.20
C SER A 559 25.09 -8.01 35.65
N PHE A 560 24.95 -8.97 36.57
CA PHE A 560 24.74 -8.65 37.99
C PHE A 560 25.88 -7.80 38.57
N VAL A 561 27.11 -7.96 38.05
CA VAL A 561 28.27 -7.14 38.43
C VAL A 561 28.08 -5.70 37.95
N ALA A 562 27.76 -5.51 36.67
CA ALA A 562 27.49 -4.18 36.10
C ALA A 562 26.32 -3.49 36.79
N TYR A 563 25.27 -4.24 37.16
CA TYR A 563 24.16 -3.73 37.95
C TYR A 563 24.62 -3.20 39.32
N LYS A 564 25.45 -3.96 40.04
CA LYS A 564 25.98 -3.55 41.35
C LYS A 564 26.88 -2.32 41.26
N ASP A 565 27.76 -2.27 40.26
CA ASP A 565 28.66 -1.13 40.05
C ASP A 565 27.88 0.14 39.68
N THR A 566 26.88 0.00 38.80
CA THR A 566 25.95 1.09 38.46
C THR A 566 25.17 1.56 39.69
N PHE A 567 24.70 0.64 40.52
CA PHE A 567 23.98 0.97 41.76
C PHE A 567 24.83 1.77 42.73
N ASN A 568 26.07 1.34 43.00
CA ASN A 568 26.97 2.06 43.90
C ASN A 568 27.30 3.46 43.37
N SER A 569 27.68 3.56 42.09
CA SER A 569 28.00 4.86 41.48
C SER A 569 26.79 5.79 41.44
N SER A 570 25.59 5.25 41.22
CA SER A 570 24.33 6.02 41.25
C SER A 570 23.97 6.46 42.66
N ALA A 571 24.22 5.64 43.69
CA ALA A 571 23.96 5.98 45.07
C ALA A 571 24.82 7.16 45.54
N GLU A 572 26.11 7.18 45.20
CA GLU A 572 27.03 8.29 45.54
C GLU A 572 26.61 9.61 44.87
N GLU A 573 26.22 9.55 43.60
CA GLU A 573 25.73 10.72 42.88
C GLU A 573 24.39 11.21 43.42
N PHE A 574 23.47 10.29 43.73
CA PHE A 574 22.20 10.61 44.36
C PHE A 574 22.38 11.29 45.73
N GLN A 575 23.32 10.83 46.57
CA GLN A 575 23.61 11.51 47.84
C GLN A 575 24.07 12.95 47.63
N THR A 576 24.95 13.17 46.65
CA THR A 576 25.42 14.51 46.28
C THR A 576 24.26 15.38 45.77
N MET A 577 23.43 14.83 44.87
CA MET A 577 22.27 15.54 44.32
C MET A 577 21.18 15.80 45.37
N LYS A 578 20.88 14.86 46.25
CA LYS A 578 19.93 15.02 47.36
C LYS A 578 20.39 16.16 48.27
N LYS A 579 21.67 16.19 48.66
CA LYS A 579 22.25 17.28 49.45
C LYS A 579 22.13 18.62 48.74
N ASN A 580 22.54 18.70 47.47
CA ASN A 580 22.46 19.94 46.70
C ASN A 580 21.02 20.40 46.48
N ALA A 581 20.07 19.48 46.31
CA ALA A 581 18.66 19.80 46.15
C ALA A 581 18.04 20.30 47.47
N MET A 582 18.41 19.72 48.62
CA MET A 582 18.05 20.26 49.94
C MET A 582 18.61 21.66 50.15
N ASP A 583 19.88 21.87 49.80
CA ASP A 583 20.54 23.17 49.91
C ASP A 583 19.86 24.22 48.99
N TYR A 584 19.41 23.81 47.80
CA TYR A 584 18.64 24.65 46.90
C TYR A 584 17.26 25.03 47.47
N LEU A 585 16.56 24.10 48.13
CA LEU A 585 15.28 24.40 48.81
C LEU A 585 15.46 25.32 50.02
N ARG A 586 16.63 25.28 50.67
CA ARG A 586 16.99 26.16 51.79
C ARG A 586 17.54 27.51 51.35
N ASP A 587 17.86 27.69 50.06
CA ASP A 587 18.36 28.95 49.53
C ASP A 587 17.30 30.05 49.68
N GLN A 588 17.70 31.18 50.26
CA GLN A 588 16.79 32.28 50.55
C GLN A 588 16.12 32.84 49.29
N GLN A 589 16.81 32.81 48.15
CA GLN A 589 16.26 33.35 46.90
C GLN A 589 15.26 32.37 46.28
N THR A 590 15.47 31.05 46.42
CA THR A 590 14.48 30.02 46.07
C THR A 590 13.24 30.09 46.96
N ILE A 591 13.39 30.23 48.28
CA ILE A 591 12.27 30.40 49.21
C ILE A 591 11.46 31.64 48.86
N ARG A 592 12.13 32.77 48.60
CA ARG A 592 11.46 34.00 48.14
C ARG A 592 10.72 33.80 46.82
N PHE A 593 11.26 33.01 45.89
CA PHE A 593 10.56 32.71 44.65
C PHE A 593 9.29 31.89 44.87
N LEU A 594 9.36 30.85 45.72
CA LEU A 594 8.22 29.99 46.05
C LEU A 594 7.11 30.75 46.80
N LEU A 595 7.47 31.70 47.66
CA LEU A 595 6.54 32.52 48.45
C LEU A 595 5.99 33.77 47.73
N ARG A 596 6.44 34.08 46.50
CA ARG A 596 5.88 35.19 45.72
C ARG A 596 4.42 34.90 45.36
N ASP A 597 3.56 35.92 45.45
CA ASP A 597 2.13 35.80 45.12
C ASP A 597 1.87 35.18 43.73
N VAL A 598 0.81 34.38 43.65
CA VAL A 598 0.37 33.63 42.46
C VAL A 598 -0.15 34.56 41.35
N SER A 599 -0.50 35.80 41.68
CA SER A 599 -1.20 36.77 40.82
C SER A 599 -0.41 37.32 39.62
N VAL A 600 0.89 37.07 39.51
CA VAL A 600 1.76 37.74 38.53
C VAL A 600 1.59 37.21 37.08
N ALA A 601 0.78 36.18 36.84
CA ALA A 601 0.61 35.62 35.49
C ALA A 601 -0.83 35.32 35.05
N GLY A 602 -1.86 35.67 35.82
CA GLY A 602 -3.27 35.43 35.45
C GLY A 602 -3.60 33.98 35.09
N ARG A 603 -2.87 33.01 35.67
CA ARG A 603 -3.03 31.57 35.44
C ARG A 603 -3.23 30.87 36.77
N ASP A 604 -4.44 30.37 36.99
CA ASP A 604 -4.81 29.60 38.17
C ASP A 604 -4.50 28.10 38.02
N ASP A 605 -3.99 27.66 36.85
CA ASP A 605 -3.89 26.25 36.44
C ASP A 605 -2.49 25.60 36.56
N PHE A 606 -1.44 26.35 36.92
CA PHE A 606 -0.08 25.80 37.07
C PHE A 606 0.72 26.55 38.15
N SER A 607 1.06 25.88 39.24
CA SER A 607 1.68 26.51 40.39
C SER A 607 3.21 26.58 40.30
N ARG A 608 3.84 27.43 41.13
CA ARG A 608 5.31 27.41 41.32
C ARG A 608 5.79 26.09 41.92
N GLN A 609 4.93 25.40 42.67
CA GLN A 609 5.22 24.06 43.17
C GLN A 609 5.25 23.04 42.01
N ASP A 610 4.38 23.16 41.02
CA ASP A 610 4.41 22.31 39.82
C ASP A 610 5.65 22.54 38.96
N ALA A 611 6.12 23.79 38.89
CA ALA A 611 7.41 24.11 38.28
C ALA A 611 8.59 23.50 39.05
N LEU A 612 8.52 23.47 40.39
CA LEU A 612 9.50 22.81 41.25
C LEU A 612 9.52 21.30 41.01
N ASN A 613 8.36 20.67 40.79
CA ASN A 613 8.26 19.24 40.47
C ASN A 613 9.12 18.86 39.25
N GLN A 614 9.22 19.75 38.26
CA GLN A 614 10.03 19.55 37.05
C GLN A 614 11.54 19.68 37.31
N VAL A 615 11.93 20.42 38.35
CA VAL A 615 13.33 20.48 38.81
C VAL A 615 13.75 19.15 39.44
N PHE A 616 12.83 18.49 40.15
CA PHE A 616 13.04 17.17 40.78
C PHE A 616 12.72 15.96 39.88
N LEU A 617 12.14 16.21 38.69
CA LEU A 617 12.02 15.30 37.55
C LEU A 617 12.84 15.83 36.35
N PRO A 618 14.17 15.99 36.46
CA PRO A 618 14.93 16.52 35.34
C PRO A 618 14.79 15.56 34.16
N LYS A 619 14.21 16.01 33.03
CA LYS A 619 14.35 15.27 31.78
C LYS A 619 15.85 15.09 31.50
N THR A 620 16.26 13.87 31.17
CA THR A 620 17.66 13.54 30.85
C THR A 620 18.15 14.23 29.57
N HIS A 621 17.23 14.78 28.77
CA HIS A 621 17.54 15.55 27.57
C HIS A 621 17.70 17.04 27.86
N THR A 622 18.72 17.64 27.25
CA THR A 622 19.00 19.07 27.31
C THR A 622 17.92 19.88 26.62
N VAL A 623 17.45 20.95 27.28
CA VAL A 623 16.54 21.91 26.64
C VAL A 623 17.37 23.05 26.06
N TRP A 624 17.07 23.44 24.82
CA TRP A 624 17.71 24.57 24.16
C TRP A 624 17.24 25.88 24.80
N MET A 625 18.16 26.57 25.48
CA MET A 625 17.93 27.94 25.96
C MET A 625 19.06 28.84 25.47
N GLN A 626 18.73 29.93 24.79
CA GLN A 626 19.69 31.00 24.42
C GLN A 626 21.01 30.48 23.81
N GLY A 627 20.96 29.45 22.95
CA GLY A 627 22.16 28.91 22.30
C GLY A 627 22.99 27.91 23.12
N THR A 628 22.57 27.57 24.35
CA THR A 628 23.26 26.57 25.20
C THR A 628 22.33 25.43 25.63
N ARG A 629 22.88 24.22 25.68
CA ARG A 629 22.21 23.02 26.18
C ARG A 629 22.29 23.01 27.69
N THR A 630 21.18 23.26 28.37
CA THR A 630 21.11 23.28 29.85
C THR A 630 20.19 22.18 30.35
N SER A 631 20.58 21.47 31.43
CA SER A 631 19.75 20.48 32.09
C SER A 631 19.64 20.80 33.58
N ALA A 632 18.43 20.67 34.16
CA ALA A 632 18.24 20.82 35.60
C ALA A 632 19.10 19.81 36.39
N TYR A 633 19.34 18.63 35.80
CA TYR A 633 20.24 17.62 36.34
C TYR A 633 21.65 18.17 36.58
N ASP A 634 22.29 18.74 35.55
CA ASP A 634 23.67 19.22 35.64
C ASP A 634 23.78 20.40 36.61
N HIS A 635 22.76 21.27 36.67
CA HIS A 635 22.74 22.39 37.60
C HIS A 635 22.57 21.96 39.07
N ILE A 636 21.78 20.92 39.35
CA ILE A 636 21.68 20.34 40.70
C ILE A 636 23.00 19.66 41.06
N LEU A 637 23.57 18.86 40.15
CA LEU A 637 24.82 18.14 40.39
C LEU A 637 25.99 19.10 40.68
N ASN A 638 26.14 20.14 39.85
CA ASN A 638 27.22 21.13 39.96
C ASN A 638 26.90 22.29 40.92
N ARG A 639 25.80 22.20 41.68
CA ARG A 639 25.39 23.21 42.69
C ARG A 639 25.25 24.63 42.09
N SER A 640 24.82 24.74 40.84
CA SER A 640 24.65 26.01 40.12
C SER A 640 23.26 26.62 40.39
N PHE A 641 23.02 27.08 41.62
CA PHE A 641 21.68 27.47 42.08
C PHE A 641 21.07 28.67 41.36
N GLU A 642 21.87 29.60 40.87
CA GLU A 642 21.38 30.74 40.08
C GLU A 642 20.80 30.27 38.74
N SER A 643 21.57 29.47 37.98
CA SER A 643 21.11 28.88 36.72
C SER A 643 19.92 27.94 36.93
N LEU A 644 19.92 27.15 38.00
CA LEU A 644 18.81 26.28 38.36
C LEU A 644 17.53 27.06 38.65
N ARG A 645 17.65 28.19 39.36
CA ARG A 645 16.52 29.06 39.68
C ARG A 645 16.00 29.77 38.43
N ASN A 646 16.87 30.25 37.55
CA ASN A 646 16.46 30.80 36.26
C ASN A 646 15.67 29.78 35.43
N LEU A 647 16.09 28.52 35.41
CA LEU A 647 15.36 27.44 34.76
C LEU A 647 14.02 27.14 35.47
N HIS A 648 14.01 27.11 36.80
CA HIS A 648 12.80 26.94 37.61
C HIS A 648 11.76 28.05 37.35
N GLU A 649 12.19 29.32 37.30
CA GLU A 649 11.31 30.44 36.94
C GLU A 649 10.76 30.30 35.51
N GLN A 650 11.56 29.76 34.59
CA GLN A 650 11.14 29.55 33.20
C GLN A 650 10.12 28.41 33.05
N TYR A 651 10.26 27.32 33.82
CA TYR A 651 9.23 26.28 33.89
C TYR A 651 7.89 26.84 34.34
N PHE A 652 7.89 27.77 35.30
CA PHE A 652 6.69 28.46 35.74
C PHE A 652 6.14 29.44 34.68
N ARG A 653 7.00 30.27 34.06
CA ARG A 653 6.56 31.29 33.09
C ARG A 653 6.10 30.71 31.75
N ARG A 654 6.69 29.60 31.30
CA ARG A 654 6.50 29.05 29.95
C ARG A 654 6.43 27.51 29.90
N PRO A 655 5.55 26.85 30.67
CA PRO A 655 5.53 25.38 30.79
C PRO A 655 5.40 24.64 29.45
N GLY A 656 4.57 25.16 28.53
CA GLY A 656 4.38 24.58 27.19
C GLY A 656 5.66 24.56 26.33
N SER A 657 6.54 25.54 26.47
CA SER A 657 7.82 25.58 25.74
C SER A 657 8.82 24.50 26.17
N PHE A 658 8.59 23.88 27.33
CA PHE A 658 9.44 22.81 27.88
C PHE A 658 8.78 21.42 27.78
N GLY A 659 7.66 21.33 27.04
CA GLY A 659 6.87 20.10 26.94
C GLY A 659 6.41 19.60 28.30
N VAL A 660 6.13 20.53 29.23
CA VAL A 660 5.48 20.27 30.50
C VAL A 660 4.00 20.47 30.23
N SER A 661 3.29 19.36 29.98
CA SER A 661 1.84 19.39 29.78
C SER A 661 1.13 19.48 31.12
N ARG A 662 -0.07 20.06 31.09
CA ARG A 662 -1.09 19.95 32.13
C ARG A 662 -1.23 18.46 32.53
N ILE A 663 -1.17 18.14 33.82
CA ILE A 663 -1.63 16.85 34.33
C ILE A 663 -3.14 16.95 34.49
#